data_AF-A0A7Y5URY2-F1
#
_entry.id   AF-A0A7Y5URY2-F1
#
_cell.length_a   1.000
_cell.length_b   1.000
_cell.length_c   1.000
_cell.angle_alpha   90.00
_cell.angle_beta   90.00
_cell.angle_gamma   90.00
#
_symmetry.space_group_name_H-M   'P 1'
#
loop_
_entity.id
_entity.type
_entity.pdbx_description
1 polymer ?
#
loop_
_entity_poly.entity_id
_entity_poly.type
_entity_poly.pdbx_seq_one_letter_code
_entity_poly.pdbx_strand_id
1 'polypeptide(L)'
;MRIQDFRRIAVLALIAVTSSPGLADCGSVWYTGWTNDTLGSSFVYGNQVQREVADDFEYVGSVVRILVSGSGPFPNQPTPLQGAWIRFYAWTPNGPGALQRQEYLPANDPNLGVLPTPSTVDIRLATPFAATGRHYVSVQLDYPPSGGYWEPWVGSSTPPMLSRAWVRDQLAGGNWGPHLDFQGNVVDRDMSFELYGEDGVATCQQVEEMPTPVPNPAYSILRDVDLLSASDGWAVGHHEALVAGATESHALALRRSGSNWLSVPIPSPSPYPGGGNVQLWAVAGLSANDAWAGGTQRMQVNGGWVNQQLLVEHWDGSAWTVMNAPLPPTSVGAGYGGAHVYDIAALSANDVWFVGRWVGPYPGTSSTQPPLTMHWDGNDFELVPAPVLGGSCVLEAISAVSPSDIWAVGNVSSATTPYPYVLHWDGSLWSHVVIPPAGVYTGVVDVLALSASEVWVSAYRATTSGNLPVLLRFNGTSWSQTTPPVASSAIFGTSANDLYLASDRLHHFDGSTWEVLAGPDCVASPSFADLDGAAGELVAVGRQLGAGLVPLAARRSMLDCDQYTYCTSSVTMNGCVATISAVGTASASAASGYTLRVDSVEGQRQGLIFYGIDGQLALPWFSGSTSYLCVKSPVQRLPAQSSGGVLGTCSGVLARDWNLFMANTPSALGQPRIVGQTFDAQAWFRDPPSPKTTNLSNAIHFTLAP
;
A
#
# COMPACT_ATOMS: atom_id res chain seq x y z
N MET A 1 -46.55 5.63 -30.61
CA MET A 1 -46.36 5.95 -32.04
C MET A 1 -45.08 6.76 -32.15
N ARG A 2 -44.12 6.28 -32.93
CA ARG A 2 -42.80 6.90 -33.19
C ARG A 2 -42.93 8.23 -33.92
N ILE A 3 -41.98 9.14 -33.73
CA ILE A 3 -41.42 10.07 -34.75
C ILE A 3 -39.95 10.32 -34.30
N GLN A 4 -38.92 9.69 -34.88
CA GLN A 4 -38.13 10.06 -36.09
C GLN A 4 -37.44 11.44 -35.94
N ASP A 5 -36.10 11.58 -36.07
CA ASP A 5 -35.34 11.39 -37.32
C ASP A 5 -33.82 11.11 -37.17
N PHE A 6 -33.24 10.64 -38.28
CA PHE A 6 -31.89 10.12 -38.55
C PHE A 6 -30.84 11.15 -39.04
N ARG A 7 -29.53 10.88 -38.81
CA ARG A 7 -28.32 10.91 -39.71
C ARG A 7 -27.02 11.01 -38.88
N ARG A 8 -26.22 9.95 -38.65
CA ARG A 8 -25.10 9.30 -39.41
C ARG A 8 -23.72 10.04 -39.48
N ILE A 9 -22.75 9.48 -38.72
CA ILE A 9 -21.37 9.00 -39.04
C ILE A 9 -20.18 9.99 -39.26
N ALA A 10 -19.20 9.94 -38.34
CA ALA A 10 -17.73 9.68 -38.49
C ALA A 10 -17.14 9.57 -37.04
N VAL A 11 -16.61 8.44 -36.52
CA VAL A 11 -15.37 7.67 -36.79
C VAL A 11 -14.08 8.37 -36.34
N LEU A 12 -13.45 7.79 -35.30
CA LEU A 12 -12.04 7.81 -34.85
C LEU A 12 -11.24 9.12 -34.67
N ALA A 13 -10.87 9.38 -33.42
CA ALA A 13 -9.48 9.45 -32.93
C ALA A 13 -9.56 9.01 -31.45
N LEU A 14 -8.98 7.92 -30.93
CA LEU A 14 -7.63 7.38 -31.09
C LEU A 14 -6.58 8.47 -31.28
N ILE A 15 -6.32 9.21 -30.20
CA ILE A 15 -4.94 9.54 -29.87
C ILE A 15 -4.58 8.59 -28.74
N ALA A 16 -3.89 7.51 -29.11
CA ALA A 16 -2.91 6.94 -28.21
C ALA A 16 -1.90 8.05 -27.94
N VAL A 17 -1.90 8.61 -26.73
CA VAL A 17 -0.65 9.12 -26.16
C VAL A 17 -0.08 7.94 -25.39
N THR A 18 0.88 7.27 -26.01
CA THR A 18 1.94 6.57 -25.28
C THR A 18 2.66 7.63 -24.44
N SER A 19 2.22 7.82 -23.20
CA SER A 19 3.02 8.45 -22.16
C SER A 19 3.03 7.49 -20.99
N SER A 20 4.25 7.10 -20.58
CA SER A 20 4.57 6.32 -19.40
C SER A 20 3.59 6.53 -18.23
N PRO A 21 3.06 5.46 -17.60
CA PRO A 21 2.36 5.59 -16.34
C PRO A 21 3.43 5.83 -15.26
N GLY A 22 3.72 7.10 -15.02
CA GLY A 22 4.61 7.54 -13.97
C GLY A 22 3.99 8.73 -13.27
N LEU A 23 3.50 8.50 -12.05
CA LEU A 23 3.40 9.50 -10.97
C LEU A 23 2.36 10.62 -11.16
N ALA A 24 1.09 10.25 -11.32
CA ALA A 24 -0.03 11.06 -10.82
C ALA A 24 -0.88 10.16 -9.90
N ASP A 25 -1.37 10.74 -8.80
CA ASP A 25 -2.17 10.13 -7.72
C ASP A 25 -1.37 9.43 -6.61
N CYS A 26 -0.86 10.28 -5.71
CA CYS A 26 -0.07 9.97 -4.50
C CYS A 26 -0.54 10.82 -3.30
N GLY A 27 -1.84 11.03 -3.06
CA GLY A 27 -2.30 11.75 -1.84
C GLY A 27 -1.70 13.15 -1.63
N SER A 28 -1.26 13.81 -2.72
CA SER A 28 -0.79 15.18 -2.67
C SER A 28 -1.94 16.10 -2.31
N VAL A 29 -1.77 16.93 -1.30
CA VAL A 29 -2.72 18.02 -1.03
C VAL A 29 -2.59 19.14 -2.05
N TRP A 30 -1.43 19.23 -2.72
CA TRP A 30 -1.20 20.15 -3.83
C TRP A 30 -0.08 19.66 -4.75
N TYR A 31 -0.24 19.86 -6.06
CA TYR A 31 0.72 19.42 -7.06
C TYR A 31 0.68 20.30 -8.31
N THR A 32 1.85 20.65 -8.85
CA THR A 32 1.97 21.58 -9.99
C THR A 32 2.29 20.91 -11.34
N GLY A 33 2.53 19.60 -11.40
CA GLY A 33 2.80 18.87 -12.66
C GLY A 33 4.25 18.42 -12.90
N TRP A 34 4.43 17.42 -13.76
CA TRP A 34 5.72 16.85 -14.16
C TRP A 34 6.15 17.49 -15.48
N THR A 35 7.24 18.26 -15.43
CA THR A 35 7.79 18.92 -16.61
C THR A 35 9.32 18.95 -16.53
N ASN A 36 9.97 18.67 -17.66
CA ASN A 36 11.41 18.38 -17.70
C ASN A 36 12.19 19.52 -18.37
N ASP A 37 11.65 20.74 -18.38
CA ASP A 37 12.34 21.88 -18.97
C ASP A 37 13.30 22.47 -17.92
N THR A 38 14.58 22.50 -18.27
CA THR A 38 15.62 23.17 -17.49
C THR A 38 15.67 24.63 -17.90
N LEU A 39 15.39 25.54 -16.97
CA LEU A 39 15.62 26.95 -17.19
C LEU A 39 16.79 27.42 -16.33
N GLY A 40 17.83 27.93 -17.01
CA GLY A 40 18.74 28.96 -16.50
C GLY A 40 19.21 28.85 -15.04
N SER A 41 20.07 27.88 -14.75
CA SER A 41 21.05 27.83 -13.65
C SER A 41 20.78 28.64 -12.40
N SER A 42 20.42 27.93 -11.33
CA SER A 42 20.61 28.37 -9.94
C SER A 42 22.10 28.58 -9.60
N PHE A 43 23.02 28.07 -10.44
CA PHE A 43 24.46 28.26 -10.28
C PHE A 43 25.19 28.35 -11.63
N VAL A 44 25.80 29.50 -11.94
CA VAL A 44 26.82 29.60 -12.99
C VAL A 44 28.17 29.33 -12.33
N TYR A 45 28.91 28.33 -12.84
CA TYR A 45 30.27 28.02 -12.39
C TYR A 45 31.10 29.32 -12.27
N GLY A 46 31.60 29.61 -11.08
CA GLY A 46 32.59 30.69 -10.85
C GLY A 46 32.13 31.92 -10.08
N ASN A 47 30.85 32.08 -9.73
CA ASN A 47 30.39 33.11 -8.78
C ASN A 47 29.28 32.54 -7.88
N GLN A 48 29.41 32.66 -6.55
CA GLN A 48 28.36 32.24 -5.62
C GLN A 48 27.07 33.01 -5.89
N VAL A 49 26.07 32.33 -6.44
CA VAL A 49 24.70 32.86 -6.44
C VAL A 49 23.83 31.87 -5.68
N GLN A 50 23.55 32.17 -4.41
CA GLN A 50 22.53 31.46 -3.64
C GLN A 50 21.17 31.95 -4.12
N ARG A 51 20.62 31.30 -5.15
CA ARG A 51 19.28 31.60 -5.65
C ARG A 51 18.22 30.86 -4.84
N GLU A 52 17.12 31.55 -4.60
CA GLU A 52 15.92 30.97 -3.99
C GLU A 52 14.79 31.09 -5.00
N VAL A 53 14.12 29.98 -5.26
CA VAL A 53 12.96 29.90 -6.15
C VAL A 53 11.75 29.59 -5.27
N ALA A 54 10.70 30.39 -5.43
CA ALA A 54 9.45 30.23 -4.72
C ALA A 54 8.28 30.16 -5.69
N ASP A 55 7.27 29.39 -5.34
CA ASP A 55 6.06 29.27 -6.14
C ASP A 55 4.83 29.11 -5.24
N ASP A 56 3.64 29.47 -5.74
CA ASP A 56 2.42 29.50 -4.93
C ASP A 56 1.60 28.23 -4.93
N PHE A 57 0.85 28.05 -3.84
CA PHE A 57 -0.12 26.99 -3.67
C PHE A 57 -1.37 27.50 -2.95
N GLU A 58 -2.52 26.88 -3.17
CA GLU A 58 -3.77 27.16 -2.46
C GLU A 58 -4.26 25.91 -1.74
N TYR A 59 -4.20 25.92 -0.40
CA TYR A 59 -4.58 24.77 0.41
C TYR A 59 -5.08 25.19 1.80
N VAL A 60 -6.02 24.42 2.37
CA VAL A 60 -6.53 24.60 3.73
C VAL A 60 -6.36 23.27 4.48
N GLY A 61 -5.37 23.22 5.39
CA GLY A 61 -4.99 22.01 6.11
C GLY A 61 -3.54 22.08 6.58
N SER A 62 -2.92 20.95 6.90
CA SER A 62 -1.54 20.94 7.42
C SER A 62 -0.58 20.33 6.41
N VAL A 63 0.36 21.09 5.86
CA VAL A 63 1.45 20.56 5.02
C VAL A 63 2.49 19.90 5.92
N VAL A 64 2.87 18.65 5.65
CA VAL A 64 3.81 17.86 6.45
C VAL A 64 5.05 17.42 5.66
N ARG A 65 4.98 17.35 4.33
CA ARG A 65 6.09 16.94 3.48
C ARG A 65 6.06 17.67 2.13
N ILE A 66 7.25 17.89 1.57
CA ILE A 66 7.47 18.63 0.33
C ILE A 66 8.40 17.81 -0.56
N LEU A 67 8.02 17.66 -1.82
CA LEU A 67 8.83 17.07 -2.88
C LEU A 67 9.14 18.15 -3.92
N VAL A 68 10.41 18.37 -4.24
CA VAL A 68 10.81 19.32 -5.28
C VAL A 68 11.75 18.64 -6.26
N SER A 69 11.33 18.60 -7.52
CA SER A 69 12.08 17.95 -8.59
C SER A 69 12.98 18.93 -9.31
N GLY A 70 14.15 18.45 -9.75
CA GLY A 70 15.14 19.29 -10.40
C GLY A 70 16.21 18.52 -11.16
N SER A 71 17.21 19.26 -11.64
CA SER A 71 18.40 18.78 -12.33
C SER A 71 19.65 19.11 -11.51
N GLY A 72 20.51 18.11 -11.30
CA GLY A 72 21.80 18.28 -10.64
C GLY A 72 22.55 16.94 -10.55
N PRO A 73 23.88 16.91 -10.60
CA PRO A 73 24.66 15.67 -10.72
C PRO A 73 24.76 14.83 -9.44
N PHE A 74 23.65 14.55 -8.73
CA PHE A 74 23.65 13.54 -7.66
C PHE A 74 23.87 12.14 -8.26
N PRO A 75 24.67 11.24 -7.67
CA PRO A 75 25.60 11.34 -6.53
C PRO A 75 27.04 11.76 -6.91
N ASN A 76 27.27 12.20 -8.15
CA ASN A 76 28.58 12.52 -8.72
C ASN A 76 28.99 14.01 -8.56
N GLN A 77 28.44 14.71 -7.57
CA GLN A 77 28.78 16.12 -7.32
C GLN A 77 30.23 16.21 -6.78
N PRO A 78 31.05 17.15 -7.28
CA PRO A 78 32.40 17.37 -6.76
C PRO A 78 32.42 17.95 -5.34
N THR A 79 31.29 18.48 -4.86
CA THR A 79 31.14 19.13 -3.56
C THR A 79 29.86 18.65 -2.86
N PRO A 80 29.94 18.15 -1.60
CA PRO A 80 28.77 17.64 -0.88
C PRO A 80 27.76 18.73 -0.50
N LEU A 81 26.47 18.38 -0.54
CA LEU A 81 25.37 19.15 0.03
C LEU A 81 25.62 19.40 1.53
N GLN A 82 25.35 20.60 2.04
CA GLN A 82 25.43 20.92 3.47
C GLN A 82 24.06 20.83 4.17
N GLY A 83 22.98 21.12 3.44
CA GLY A 83 21.62 21.04 3.94
C GLY A 83 20.61 21.67 2.98
N ALA A 84 19.40 21.91 3.46
CA ALA A 84 18.33 22.58 2.70
C ALA A 84 17.57 23.57 3.59
N TRP A 85 17.25 24.73 3.03
CA TRP A 85 16.33 25.71 3.61
C TRP A 85 14.94 25.54 3.01
N ILE A 86 13.93 25.53 3.89
CA ILE A 86 12.51 25.47 3.53
C ILE A 86 11.84 26.70 4.09
N ARG A 87 11.07 27.42 3.26
CA ARG A 87 10.39 28.64 3.68
C ARG A 87 8.98 28.74 3.12
N PHE A 88 8.08 29.27 3.94
CA PHE A 88 6.70 29.59 3.59
C PHE A 88 6.46 31.09 3.74
N TYR A 89 5.78 31.70 2.77
CA TYR A 89 5.47 33.13 2.76
C TYR A 89 3.99 33.39 2.57
N ALA A 90 3.53 34.54 3.08
CA ALA A 90 2.20 35.05 2.78
C ALA A 90 2.08 35.32 1.27
N TRP A 91 0.93 34.97 0.71
CA TRP A 91 0.65 35.25 -0.69
C TRP A 91 0.42 36.76 -0.93
N THR A 92 1.00 37.27 -2.02
CA THR A 92 0.66 38.58 -2.59
C THR A 92 0.60 38.47 -4.12
N PRO A 93 -0.18 39.31 -4.81
CA PRO A 93 -0.27 39.27 -6.28
C PRO A 93 1.03 39.68 -7.00
N ASN A 94 2.03 40.21 -6.28
CA ASN A 94 3.31 40.64 -6.85
C ASN A 94 4.49 39.78 -6.33
N GLY A 95 4.22 38.54 -5.92
CA GLY A 95 5.22 37.58 -5.44
C GLY A 95 5.19 37.33 -3.94
N PRO A 96 6.15 36.55 -3.41
CA PRO A 96 6.17 36.16 -2.01
C PRO A 96 6.23 37.37 -1.05
N GLY A 97 5.29 37.42 -0.10
CA GLY A 97 5.15 38.48 0.89
C GLY A 97 5.97 38.24 2.15
N ALA A 98 5.39 38.53 3.32
CA ALA A 98 6.05 38.32 4.60
C ALA A 98 6.36 36.83 4.84
N LEU A 99 7.57 36.54 5.32
CA LEU A 99 7.98 35.20 5.75
C LEU A 99 7.08 34.74 6.90
N GLN A 100 6.40 33.62 6.73
CA GLN A 100 5.53 33.01 7.74
C GLN A 100 6.26 31.92 8.53
N ARG A 101 7.12 31.13 7.86
CA ARG A 101 7.92 30.07 8.48
C ARG A 101 9.21 29.82 7.72
N GLN A 102 10.27 29.47 8.44
CA GLN A 102 11.49 28.92 7.86
C GLN A 102 12.05 27.76 8.71
N GLU A 103 12.73 26.84 8.05
CA GLU A 103 13.41 25.69 8.66
C GLU A 103 14.69 25.36 7.87
N TYR A 104 15.70 24.85 8.57
CA TYR A 104 16.94 24.35 7.96
C TYR A 104 17.16 22.90 8.36
N LEU A 105 17.39 22.04 7.37
CA LEU A 105 17.71 20.64 7.56
C LEU A 105 19.16 20.39 7.13
N PRO A 106 20.06 19.93 8.01
CA PRO A 106 21.43 19.56 7.63
C PRO A 106 21.43 18.31 6.72
N ALA A 107 22.51 18.11 5.95
CA ALA A 107 22.60 17.02 4.96
C ALA A 107 22.45 15.60 5.52
N ASN A 108 22.70 15.40 6.83
CA ASN A 108 22.54 14.11 7.50
C ASN A 108 21.22 14.01 8.30
N ASP A 109 20.32 14.98 8.14
CA ASP A 109 19.02 14.94 8.81
C ASP A 109 18.15 13.82 8.22
N PRO A 110 17.55 12.94 9.04
CA PRO A 110 16.67 11.88 8.55
C PRO A 110 15.43 12.39 7.80
N ASN A 111 15.10 13.68 7.94
CA ASN A 111 13.99 14.32 7.25
C ASN A 111 14.36 14.95 5.90
N LEU A 112 15.63 14.87 5.48
CA LEU A 112 16.11 15.38 4.20
C LEU A 112 16.62 14.23 3.32
N GLY A 113 15.80 13.80 2.37
CA GLY A 113 16.14 12.80 1.36
C GLY A 113 16.55 13.46 0.04
N VAL A 114 17.54 12.89 -0.65
CA VAL A 114 17.92 13.27 -2.02
C VAL A 114 17.95 12.02 -2.89
N LEU A 115 17.07 11.97 -3.88
CA LEU A 115 17.04 10.91 -4.86
C LEU A 115 18.01 11.19 -6.02
N PRO A 116 18.72 10.18 -6.53
CA PRO A 116 19.69 10.36 -7.61
C PRO A 116 19.03 10.54 -8.99
N THR A 117 17.85 9.96 -9.23
CA THR A 117 17.14 10.06 -10.51
C THR A 117 15.64 9.81 -10.32
N PRO A 118 14.76 10.79 -10.60
CA PRO A 118 15.04 12.22 -10.83
C PRO A 118 15.79 12.86 -9.64
N SER A 119 16.51 13.96 -9.85
CA SER A 119 17.28 14.68 -8.80
C SER A 119 16.35 15.44 -7.83
N THR A 120 15.51 14.68 -7.15
CA THR A 120 14.38 15.14 -6.34
C THR A 120 14.81 15.26 -4.89
N VAL A 121 14.43 16.37 -4.28
CA VAL A 121 14.62 16.65 -2.85
C VAL A 121 13.32 16.30 -2.13
N ASP A 122 13.41 15.38 -1.18
CA ASP A 122 12.32 14.91 -0.34
C ASP A 122 12.49 15.48 1.07
N ILE A 123 11.50 16.20 1.56
CA ILE A 123 11.58 16.92 2.82
C ILE A 123 10.37 16.59 3.68
N ARG A 124 10.61 16.01 4.86
CA ARG A 124 9.62 15.93 5.94
C ARG A 124 9.78 17.14 6.86
N LEU A 125 8.70 17.83 7.19
CA LEU A 125 8.74 19.00 8.08
C LEU A 125 8.75 18.53 9.54
N ALA A 126 9.65 19.08 10.37
CA ALA A 126 9.70 18.71 11.79
C ALA A 126 8.42 19.09 12.56
N THR A 127 7.69 20.09 12.07
CA THR A 127 6.32 20.43 12.50
C THR A 127 5.44 20.66 11.27
N PRO A 128 4.14 20.34 11.28
CA PRO A 128 3.26 20.66 10.15
C PRO A 128 3.11 22.18 9.92
N PHE A 129 2.98 22.62 8.67
CA PHE A 129 2.64 23.99 8.31
C PHE A 129 1.12 24.11 8.05
N ALA A 130 0.42 24.80 8.94
CA ALA A 130 -1.02 25.06 8.78
C ALA A 130 -1.27 26.11 7.69
N ALA A 131 -1.77 25.67 6.54
CA ALA A 131 -2.18 26.51 5.43
C ALA A 131 -3.66 26.92 5.59
N THR A 132 -3.98 28.17 5.27
CA THR A 132 -5.33 28.74 5.40
C THR A 132 -5.80 29.41 4.09
N GLY A 133 -5.36 28.90 2.95
CA GLY A 133 -5.60 29.46 1.63
C GLY A 133 -4.32 29.54 0.80
N ARG A 134 -4.05 30.71 0.21
CA ARG A 134 -2.89 30.91 -0.67
C ARG A 134 -1.61 31.25 0.08
N HIS A 135 -0.53 30.58 -0.29
CA HIS A 135 0.82 30.78 0.27
C HIS A 135 1.88 30.59 -0.83
N TYR A 136 3.11 31.03 -0.58
CA TYR A 136 4.28 30.65 -1.38
C TYR A 136 5.17 29.68 -0.59
N VAL A 137 5.79 28.73 -1.27
CA VAL A 137 6.80 27.81 -0.72
C VAL A 137 8.09 27.91 -1.51
N SER A 138 9.24 27.79 -0.84
CA SER A 138 10.55 27.72 -1.47
C SER A 138 11.43 26.65 -0.82
N VAL A 139 12.17 25.92 -1.65
CA VAL A 139 13.22 24.98 -1.22
C VAL A 139 14.55 25.43 -1.84
N GLN A 140 15.54 25.62 -0.98
CA GLN A 140 16.87 26.10 -1.38
C GLN A 140 17.95 25.19 -0.79
N LEU A 141 18.68 24.50 -1.67
CA LEU A 141 19.82 23.68 -1.27
C LEU A 141 21.03 24.55 -0.88
N ASP A 142 21.70 24.14 0.19
CA ASP A 142 22.85 24.81 0.76
C ASP A 142 24.15 24.07 0.38
N TYR A 143 25.05 24.78 -0.28
CA TYR A 143 26.33 24.25 -0.77
C TYR A 143 27.50 25.02 -0.17
N PRO A 144 28.67 24.37 0.00
CA PRO A 144 29.86 25.04 0.51
C PRO A 144 30.34 26.12 -0.49
N PRO A 145 31.19 27.07 -0.04
CA PRO A 145 31.72 28.13 -0.91
C PRO A 145 32.49 27.62 -2.14
N SER A 146 32.98 26.38 -2.10
CA SER A 146 33.62 25.68 -3.21
C SER A 146 32.66 25.33 -4.37
N GLY A 147 31.36 25.53 -4.20
CA GLY A 147 30.35 25.41 -5.25
C GLY A 147 29.47 24.16 -5.12
N GLY A 148 28.54 24.03 -6.05
CA GLY A 148 27.54 22.96 -6.16
C GLY A 148 26.42 23.44 -7.09
N TYR A 149 25.65 22.55 -7.68
CA TYR A 149 24.58 22.96 -8.60
C TYR A 149 23.35 22.06 -8.50
N TRP A 150 22.19 22.68 -8.34
CA TRP A 150 20.88 22.06 -8.47
C TRP A 150 19.89 23.11 -8.97
N GLU A 151 19.15 22.76 -10.03
CA GLU A 151 18.10 23.57 -10.63
C GLU A 151 16.74 22.92 -10.38
N PRO A 152 15.80 23.55 -9.66
CA PRO A 152 14.42 23.06 -9.65
C PRO A 152 13.83 23.16 -11.07
N TRP A 153 13.06 22.16 -11.48
CA TRP A 153 12.41 22.17 -12.79
C TRP A 153 11.22 23.13 -12.84
N VAL A 154 10.94 23.66 -14.03
CA VAL A 154 9.86 24.62 -14.31
C VAL A 154 9.19 24.32 -15.66
N GLY A 155 7.86 24.42 -15.74
CA GLY A 155 7.10 23.71 -16.78
C GLY A 155 7.01 24.27 -18.20
N SER A 156 6.98 23.41 -19.22
CA SER A 156 7.14 23.83 -20.64
C SER A 156 5.89 24.34 -21.36
N SER A 157 4.66 23.95 -20.96
CA SER A 157 3.38 24.56 -21.38
C SER A 157 2.18 23.87 -20.68
N THR A 158 1.14 24.65 -20.34
CA THR A 158 0.08 24.49 -19.28
C THR A 158 -0.90 23.29 -19.35
N PRO A 159 -1.66 22.93 -18.27
CA PRO A 159 -2.71 23.74 -17.59
C PRO A 159 -2.25 24.45 -16.29
N PRO A 160 -3.01 25.44 -15.77
CA PRO A 160 -2.50 26.50 -14.89
C PRO A 160 -2.80 26.25 -13.41
N MET A 161 -1.95 26.69 -12.46
CA MET A 161 -2.43 26.99 -11.10
C MET A 161 -1.76 28.23 -10.46
N LEU A 162 -2.54 29.31 -10.39
CA LEU A 162 -2.40 30.54 -9.58
C LEU A 162 -1.45 31.65 -10.08
N SER A 163 -0.12 31.50 -10.07
CA SER A 163 0.83 32.55 -10.48
C SER A 163 2.19 32.02 -10.94
N ARG A 164 3.07 32.89 -11.48
CA ARG A 164 4.44 32.53 -11.89
C ARG A 164 5.35 32.17 -10.72
N ALA A 165 6.37 31.34 -10.96
CA ALA A 165 7.50 31.20 -10.06
C ALA A 165 8.32 32.51 -9.94
N TRP A 166 8.79 32.77 -8.72
CA TRP A 166 9.58 33.94 -8.35
C TRP A 166 10.99 33.55 -7.95
N VAL A 167 11.96 34.39 -8.31
CA VAL A 167 13.38 34.17 -8.02
C VAL A 167 13.95 35.38 -7.30
N ARG A 168 14.87 35.15 -6.37
CA ARG A 168 15.74 36.19 -5.82
C ARG A 168 17.16 35.68 -5.63
N ASP A 169 18.11 36.60 -5.66
CA ASP A 169 19.50 36.35 -5.29
C ASP A 169 19.67 36.66 -3.79
N GLN A 170 20.40 35.80 -3.05
CA GLN A 170 20.71 35.87 -1.60
C GLN A 170 19.58 35.40 -0.65
N LEU A 171 19.97 34.75 0.47
CA LEU A 171 19.09 34.29 1.56
C LEU A 171 18.13 35.40 2.02
N ALA A 172 16.85 35.08 2.27
CA ALA A 172 15.85 35.82 3.09
C ALA A 172 15.77 37.37 3.04
N GLY A 173 16.44 38.04 2.10
CA GLY A 173 16.61 39.50 2.10
C GLY A 173 16.81 40.15 0.73
N GLY A 174 16.93 39.35 -0.34
CA GLY A 174 16.91 39.85 -1.71
C GLY A 174 15.50 40.22 -2.19
N ASN A 175 15.41 41.10 -3.17
CA ASN A 175 14.15 41.46 -3.81
C ASN A 175 13.67 40.32 -4.72
N TRP A 176 12.38 39.97 -4.60
CA TRP A 176 11.75 39.04 -5.52
C TRP A 176 11.61 39.67 -6.91
N GLY A 177 11.99 38.91 -7.93
CA GLY A 177 11.78 39.24 -9.33
C GLY A 177 11.19 38.05 -10.09
N PRO A 178 10.62 38.30 -11.28
CA PRO A 178 10.19 37.21 -12.15
C PRO A 178 11.39 36.39 -12.62
N HIS A 179 11.17 35.10 -12.86
CA HIS A 179 12.14 34.30 -13.60
C HIS A 179 12.32 34.87 -15.02
N LEU A 180 13.57 34.93 -15.52
CA LEU A 180 13.91 35.37 -16.87
C LEU A 180 14.56 34.24 -17.68
N ASP A 181 14.24 34.10 -18.96
CA ASP A 181 14.93 33.17 -19.88
C ASP A 181 16.34 33.68 -20.26
N PHE A 182 17.10 32.87 -21.02
CA PHE A 182 18.44 33.25 -21.48
C PHE A 182 18.46 34.48 -22.41
N GLN A 183 17.30 34.89 -22.92
CA GLN A 183 17.09 36.06 -23.76
C GLN A 183 16.61 37.28 -22.94
N GLY A 184 16.44 37.14 -21.62
CA GLY A 184 16.01 38.19 -20.71
C GLY A 184 14.49 38.43 -20.68
N ASN A 185 13.68 37.54 -21.25
CA ASN A 185 12.22 37.65 -21.23
C ASN A 185 11.66 37.04 -19.94
N VAL A 186 10.58 37.64 -19.43
CA VAL A 186 9.82 37.09 -18.30
C VAL A 186 9.23 35.74 -18.67
N VAL A 187 9.48 34.76 -17.80
CA VAL A 187 8.95 33.41 -17.91
C VAL A 187 7.81 33.22 -16.93
N ASP A 188 6.65 32.84 -17.45
CA ASP A 188 5.42 32.59 -16.69
C ASP A 188 5.21 31.08 -16.57
N ARG A 189 5.91 30.46 -15.61
CA ARG A 189 5.95 28.99 -15.42
C ARG A 189 6.00 28.65 -13.94
N ASP A 190 5.39 27.53 -13.60
CA ASP A 190 5.33 26.98 -12.25
C ASP A 190 6.55 26.08 -12.01
N MET A 191 7.02 26.05 -10.76
CA MET A 191 8.03 25.12 -10.25
C MET A 191 7.43 23.73 -10.11
N SER A 192 8.19 22.68 -10.42
CA SER A 192 7.75 21.30 -10.21
C SER A 192 7.93 20.90 -8.74
N PHE A 193 6.84 21.03 -7.98
CA PHE A 193 6.78 20.59 -6.59
C PHE A 193 5.46 19.91 -6.25
N GLU A 194 5.49 19.13 -5.19
CA GLU A 194 4.35 18.41 -4.63
C GLU A 194 4.34 18.62 -3.12
N LEU A 195 3.16 18.93 -2.58
CA LEU A 195 2.92 19.09 -1.15
C LEU A 195 2.06 17.94 -0.66
N TYR A 196 2.43 17.41 0.49
CA TYR A 196 1.72 16.37 1.21
C TYR A 196 1.26 16.97 2.53
N GLY A 197 0.04 16.64 2.92
CA GLY A 197 -0.54 17.16 4.12
C GLY A 197 -1.26 16.12 4.94
N GLU A 198 -1.37 16.41 6.23
CA GLU A 198 -2.42 15.86 7.06
C GLU A 198 -3.63 16.77 6.83
N ASP A 199 -4.52 16.35 5.92
CA ASP A 199 -5.91 16.73 6.11
C ASP A 199 -6.25 16.26 7.52
N GLY A 200 -6.90 17.08 8.35
CA GLY A 200 -7.43 16.62 9.66
C GLY A 200 -8.50 15.52 9.53
N VAL A 201 -8.54 14.84 8.39
CA VAL A 201 -9.27 13.66 8.00
C VAL A 201 -8.21 12.73 7.40
N ALA A 202 -7.73 11.76 8.18
CA ALA A 202 -7.03 10.62 7.59
C ALA A 202 -7.95 10.04 6.52
N THR A 203 -7.59 10.16 5.24
CA THR A 203 -8.34 9.49 4.19
C THR A 203 -7.99 8.01 4.31
N CYS A 204 -8.97 7.18 4.65
CA CYS A 204 -8.79 5.76 4.97
C CYS A 204 -8.21 4.90 3.83
N GLN A 205 -7.84 5.48 2.70
CA GLN A 205 -7.19 4.79 1.57
C GLN A 205 -5.66 4.76 1.68
N GLN A 206 -5.09 5.30 2.75
CA GLN A 206 -3.65 5.41 2.92
C GLN A 206 -3.05 4.14 3.52
N VAL A 207 -2.04 3.62 2.83
CA VAL A 207 -1.15 2.58 3.31
C VAL A 207 -0.06 3.26 4.14
N GLU A 208 0.10 2.84 5.38
CA GLU A 208 1.06 3.42 6.33
C GLU A 208 2.36 2.61 6.34
N GLU A 209 3.51 3.29 6.37
CA GLU A 209 4.80 2.62 6.53
C GLU A 209 4.91 2.09 7.96
N MET A 210 5.41 0.88 8.10
CA MET A 210 5.73 0.27 9.37
C MET A 210 7.23 0.17 9.53
N PRO A 211 7.81 0.74 10.62
CA PRO A 211 9.21 0.56 10.91
C PRO A 211 9.59 -0.93 11.04
N THR A 212 10.60 -1.35 10.29
CA THR A 212 11.16 -2.71 10.32
C THR A 212 12.50 -2.68 11.06
N PRO A 213 12.60 -3.21 12.31
CA PRO A 213 13.86 -3.19 13.04
C PRO A 213 14.82 -4.22 12.44
N VAL A 214 15.75 -3.77 11.60
CA VAL A 214 16.79 -4.62 11.00
C VAL A 214 18.21 -4.21 11.42
N PRO A 215 19.13 -5.17 11.66
CA PRO A 215 20.50 -4.87 12.06
C PRO A 215 21.30 -4.05 11.03
N ASN A 216 21.05 -4.27 9.74
CA ASN A 216 21.66 -3.52 8.65
C ASN A 216 20.61 -3.19 7.57
N PRO A 217 20.05 -1.97 7.57
CA PRO A 217 18.99 -1.60 6.65
C PRO A 217 19.48 -1.39 5.22
N ALA A 218 20.78 -1.18 5.00
CA ALA A 218 21.33 -1.14 3.65
C ALA A 218 21.50 -2.58 3.17
N TYR A 219 20.66 -3.01 2.22
CA TYR A 219 20.65 -4.36 1.63
C TYR A 219 19.94 -5.42 2.49
N SER A 220 18.75 -5.06 2.98
CA SER A 220 17.79 -6.02 3.55
C SER A 220 16.55 -6.11 2.68
N ILE A 221 15.91 -7.28 2.68
CA ILE A 221 14.63 -7.50 2.00
C ILE A 221 13.77 -8.43 2.83
N LEU A 222 12.50 -8.07 2.98
CA LEU A 222 11.44 -9.00 3.39
C LEU A 222 10.85 -9.62 2.12
N ARG A 223 10.65 -10.93 2.17
CA ARG A 223 10.19 -11.74 1.04
C ARG A 223 8.74 -12.16 1.16
N ASP A 224 8.29 -12.38 2.40
CA ASP A 224 7.00 -13.00 2.67
C ASP A 224 6.45 -12.56 4.02
N VAL A 225 5.12 -12.50 4.14
CA VAL A 225 4.41 -12.14 5.36
C VAL A 225 3.17 -13.02 5.55
N ASP A 226 2.95 -13.45 6.79
CA ASP A 226 1.75 -14.19 7.17
C ASP A 226 1.19 -13.66 8.49
N LEU A 227 -0.07 -13.24 8.46
CA LEU A 227 -0.78 -12.64 9.57
C LEU A 227 -1.72 -13.65 10.22
N LEU A 228 -1.53 -13.84 11.52
CA LEU A 228 -2.44 -14.62 12.36
C LEU A 228 -3.61 -13.78 12.87
N SER A 229 -3.40 -12.46 12.98
CA SER A 229 -4.40 -11.48 13.38
C SER A 229 -3.94 -10.07 12.97
N ALA A 230 -4.81 -9.08 13.19
CA ALA A 230 -4.48 -7.67 13.01
C ALA A 230 -3.19 -7.21 13.74
N SER A 231 -2.82 -7.89 14.83
CA SER A 231 -1.72 -7.51 15.71
C SER A 231 -0.61 -8.56 15.82
N ASP A 232 -0.69 -9.65 15.07
CA ASP A 232 0.18 -10.81 15.27
C ASP A 232 0.40 -11.55 13.96
N GLY A 233 1.64 -11.96 13.68
CA GLY A 233 2.05 -12.44 12.37
C GLY A 233 3.57 -12.46 12.23
N TRP A 234 4.07 -13.06 11.17
CA TRP A 234 5.50 -13.15 10.87
C TRP A 234 5.80 -12.51 9.52
N ALA A 235 7.01 -11.95 9.40
CA ALA A 235 7.60 -11.62 8.11
C ALA A 235 9.02 -12.15 8.07
N VAL A 236 9.44 -12.71 6.95
CA VAL A 236 10.79 -13.27 6.80
C VAL A 236 11.52 -12.72 5.59
N GLY A 237 12.83 -12.91 5.57
CA GLY A 237 13.67 -12.55 4.45
C GLY A 237 15.15 -12.72 4.76
N HIS A 238 15.96 -11.76 4.33
CA HIS A 238 17.38 -11.75 4.65
C HIS A 238 17.96 -10.33 4.71
N HIS A 239 19.10 -10.21 5.39
CA HIS A 239 19.91 -9.01 5.43
C HIS A 239 21.37 -9.32 5.08
N GLU A 240 22.08 -8.33 4.54
CA GLU A 240 23.52 -8.45 4.33
C GLU A 240 24.33 -8.07 5.59
N ALA A 241 25.40 -8.81 5.85
CA ALA A 241 26.35 -8.55 6.92
C ALA A 241 27.79 -8.74 6.44
N LEU A 242 28.72 -7.90 6.91
CA LEU A 242 30.15 -8.05 6.64
C LEU A 242 30.78 -8.97 7.68
N VAL A 243 31.21 -10.16 7.25
CA VAL A 243 31.83 -11.17 8.12
C VAL A 243 33.19 -11.55 7.55
N ALA A 244 34.26 -11.42 8.35
CA ALA A 244 35.63 -11.72 7.95
C ALA A 244 36.09 -11.05 6.63
N GLY A 245 35.56 -9.87 6.32
CA GLY A 245 35.90 -9.11 5.10
C GLY A 245 35.13 -9.53 3.84
N ALA A 246 34.15 -10.42 3.96
CA ALA A 246 33.23 -10.81 2.88
C ALA A 246 31.77 -10.48 3.26
N THR A 247 30.96 -10.12 2.27
CA THR A 247 29.52 -9.91 2.46
C THR A 247 28.81 -11.26 2.48
N GLU A 248 28.06 -11.52 3.55
CA GLU A 248 27.20 -12.68 3.74
C GLU A 248 25.72 -12.27 3.76
N SER A 249 24.83 -13.17 3.36
CA SER A 249 23.38 -13.01 3.56
C SER A 249 22.94 -13.85 4.75
N HIS A 250 22.28 -13.24 5.73
CA HIS A 250 21.78 -13.87 6.96
C HIS A 250 20.26 -13.87 6.96
N ALA A 251 19.64 -14.90 7.53
CA ALA A 251 18.20 -14.99 7.69
C ALA A 251 17.67 -13.83 8.55
N LEU A 252 16.47 -13.36 8.22
CA LEU A 252 15.75 -12.35 8.97
C LEU A 252 14.35 -12.87 9.27
N ALA A 253 13.95 -12.77 10.54
CA ALA A 253 12.57 -12.98 10.97
C ALA A 253 12.11 -11.79 11.81
N LEU A 254 10.95 -11.26 11.47
CA LEU A 254 10.26 -10.23 12.22
C LEU A 254 8.93 -10.79 12.73
N ARG A 255 8.64 -10.56 14.01
CA ARG A 255 7.34 -10.86 14.61
C ARG A 255 6.53 -9.58 14.74
N ARG A 256 5.27 -9.63 14.32
CA ARG A 256 4.31 -8.57 14.57
C ARG A 256 3.84 -8.64 16.02
N SER A 257 3.87 -7.51 16.71
CA SER A 257 3.36 -7.37 18.07
C SER A 257 2.61 -6.05 18.20
N GLY A 258 1.28 -6.08 18.07
CA GLY A 258 0.47 -4.88 17.98
C GLY A 258 0.68 -4.18 16.63
N SER A 259 0.93 -2.87 16.68
CA SER A 259 1.22 -2.05 15.50
C SER A 259 2.71 -1.99 15.15
N ASN A 260 3.56 -2.83 15.75
CA ASN A 260 5.01 -2.77 15.57
C ASN A 260 5.58 -4.13 15.14
N TRP A 261 6.73 -4.09 14.48
CA TRP A 261 7.56 -5.26 14.21
C TRP A 261 8.68 -5.38 15.25
N LEU A 262 9.02 -6.62 15.61
CA LEU A 262 10.13 -6.96 16.49
C LEU A 262 11.04 -7.96 15.77
N SER A 263 12.34 -7.72 15.77
CA SER A 263 13.30 -8.72 15.26
C SER A 263 13.38 -9.90 16.23
N VAL A 264 13.22 -11.11 15.68
CA VAL A 264 13.36 -12.36 16.44
C VAL A 264 14.60 -13.10 15.93
N PRO A 265 15.48 -13.57 16.83
CA PRO A 265 16.63 -14.37 16.43
C PRO A 265 16.20 -15.61 15.64
N ILE A 266 16.81 -15.78 14.47
CA ILE A 266 16.58 -16.91 13.58
C ILE A 266 17.94 -17.49 13.15
N PRO A 267 18.12 -18.83 13.15
CA PRO A 267 19.34 -19.46 12.68
C PRO A 267 19.82 -18.93 11.32
N SER A 268 21.13 -18.77 11.19
CA SER A 268 21.79 -18.45 9.91
C SER A 268 22.97 -19.39 9.73
N PRO A 269 22.74 -20.63 9.28
CA PRO A 269 23.80 -21.59 9.08
C PRO A 269 24.92 -21.03 8.20
N SER A 270 26.14 -21.03 8.73
CA SER A 270 27.33 -20.57 8.01
C SER A 270 28.42 -21.64 8.10
N PRO A 271 28.89 -22.19 6.97
CA PRO A 271 29.89 -23.26 6.99
C PRO A 271 31.27 -22.76 7.46
N TYR A 272 31.58 -21.47 7.34
CA TYR A 272 32.78 -20.80 7.87
C TYR A 272 32.60 -19.26 7.82
N PRO A 273 33.43 -18.47 8.55
CA PRO A 273 33.34 -17.00 8.52
C PRO A 273 33.57 -16.41 7.11
N GLY A 274 32.58 -15.72 6.56
CA GLY A 274 32.57 -15.17 5.19
C GLY A 274 31.96 -16.10 4.13
N GLY A 275 31.39 -17.26 4.52
CA GLY A 275 30.77 -18.26 3.64
C GLY A 275 29.25 -18.39 3.73
N GLY A 276 28.61 -17.67 4.65
CA GLY A 276 27.16 -17.69 4.88
C GLY A 276 26.36 -17.07 3.73
N ASN A 277 25.37 -17.81 3.23
CA ASN A 277 24.42 -17.30 2.26
C ASN A 277 23.08 -17.99 2.51
N VAL A 278 22.25 -17.33 3.31
CA VAL A 278 20.92 -17.77 3.70
C VAL A 278 19.90 -16.77 3.15
N GLN A 279 18.86 -17.29 2.52
CA GLN A 279 17.75 -16.52 2.00
C GLN A 279 16.45 -17.25 2.33
N LEU A 280 15.65 -16.68 3.21
CA LEU A 280 14.27 -17.14 3.45
C LEU A 280 13.35 -16.47 2.44
N TRP A 281 12.47 -17.26 1.85
CA TRP A 281 11.55 -16.88 0.80
C TRP A 281 10.09 -16.96 1.24
N ALA A 282 9.79 -17.76 2.25
CA ALA A 282 8.42 -18.04 2.69
C ALA A 282 8.31 -18.20 4.21
N VAL A 283 7.17 -17.83 4.77
CA VAL A 283 6.75 -18.05 6.15
C VAL A 283 5.27 -18.41 6.22
N ALA A 284 4.94 -19.40 7.04
CA ALA A 284 3.55 -19.73 7.36
C ALA A 284 3.39 -19.92 8.86
N GLY A 285 2.48 -19.16 9.45
CA GLY A 285 2.10 -19.21 10.84
C GLY A 285 0.83 -20.03 11.05
N LEU A 286 0.85 -20.87 12.09
CA LEU A 286 -0.35 -21.58 12.56
C LEU A 286 -0.88 -20.96 13.86
N SER A 287 0.02 -20.42 14.68
CA SER A 287 -0.31 -19.76 15.93
C SER A 287 0.84 -18.88 16.41
N ALA A 288 0.68 -18.22 17.55
CA ALA A 288 1.77 -17.49 18.19
C ALA A 288 3.00 -18.35 18.52
N ASN A 289 2.80 -19.68 18.64
CA ASN A 289 3.82 -20.62 19.05
C ASN A 289 4.18 -21.66 18.00
N ASP A 290 3.68 -21.51 16.77
CA ASP A 290 3.93 -22.48 15.71
C ASP A 290 3.97 -21.74 14.38
N ALA A 291 5.16 -21.68 13.79
CA ALA A 291 5.37 -21.10 12.48
C ALA A 291 6.55 -21.75 11.77
N TRP A 292 6.50 -21.76 10.45
CA TRP A 292 7.48 -22.38 9.58
C TRP A 292 8.07 -21.33 8.66
N ALA A 293 9.37 -21.38 8.43
CA ALA A 293 10.06 -20.54 7.46
C ALA A 293 10.87 -21.42 6.50
N GLY A 294 10.92 -21.03 5.24
CA GLY A 294 11.53 -21.82 4.18
C GLY A 294 12.36 -20.98 3.24
N GLY A 295 13.43 -21.58 2.73
CA GLY A 295 14.21 -20.97 1.67
C GLY A 295 15.45 -21.77 1.31
N THR A 296 16.59 -21.09 1.32
CA THR A 296 17.86 -21.66 0.88
C THR A 296 19.02 -21.33 1.80
N GLN A 297 19.99 -22.26 1.83
CA GLN A 297 21.31 -22.08 2.42
C GLN A 297 22.40 -22.58 1.48
N ARG A 298 23.63 -22.06 1.60
CA ARG A 298 24.81 -22.71 1.00
C ARG A 298 25.34 -23.83 1.89
N MET A 299 25.75 -24.93 1.27
CA MET A 299 26.35 -26.06 1.97
C MET A 299 27.69 -26.45 1.34
N GLN A 300 28.61 -26.91 2.18
CA GLN A 300 29.88 -27.49 1.74
C GLN A 300 29.84 -29.01 1.94
N VAL A 301 30.21 -29.76 0.90
CA VAL A 301 30.32 -31.23 0.96
C VAL A 301 31.74 -31.67 0.58
N ASN A 302 32.04 -32.95 0.81
CA ASN A 302 33.32 -33.53 0.39
C ASN A 302 33.44 -33.44 -1.15
N GLY A 303 34.42 -32.70 -1.65
CA GLY A 303 34.61 -32.44 -3.10
C GLY A 303 34.25 -31.03 -3.57
N GLY A 304 33.74 -30.14 -2.69
CA GLY A 304 33.58 -28.71 -2.99
C GLY A 304 32.24 -28.13 -2.57
N TRP A 305 31.88 -27.01 -3.19
CA TRP A 305 30.63 -26.30 -2.95
C TRP A 305 29.44 -27.02 -3.57
N VAL A 306 28.36 -27.15 -2.81
CA VAL A 306 27.04 -27.31 -3.39
C VAL A 306 26.38 -25.94 -3.37
N ASN A 307 25.76 -25.53 -4.47
CA ASN A 307 24.97 -24.29 -4.50
C ASN A 307 23.77 -24.41 -3.52
N GLN A 308 22.89 -23.40 -3.52
CA GLN A 308 21.68 -23.29 -2.69
C GLN A 308 20.98 -24.65 -2.43
N GLN A 309 20.88 -25.06 -1.17
CA GLN A 309 20.14 -26.23 -0.69
C GLN A 309 18.94 -25.77 0.12
N LEU A 310 17.95 -26.65 0.29
CA LEU A 310 16.78 -26.38 1.12
C LEU A 310 17.20 -25.99 2.54
N LEU A 311 16.54 -24.96 3.04
CA LEU A 311 16.53 -24.59 4.45
C LEU A 311 15.07 -24.52 4.89
N VAL A 312 14.75 -25.25 5.96
CA VAL A 312 13.45 -25.19 6.63
C VAL A 312 13.72 -24.95 8.09
N GLU A 313 13.02 -23.99 8.68
CA GLU A 313 13.13 -23.63 10.08
C GLU A 313 11.75 -23.61 10.74
N HIS A 314 11.69 -24.00 12.01
CA HIS A 314 10.45 -24.11 12.78
C HIS A 314 10.54 -23.30 14.06
N TRP A 315 9.50 -22.51 14.32
CA TRP A 315 9.29 -21.75 15.55
C TRP A 315 8.41 -22.56 16.50
N ASP A 316 8.91 -22.82 17.70
CA ASP A 316 8.23 -23.63 18.72
C ASP A 316 7.51 -22.80 19.82
N GLY A 317 7.41 -21.48 19.63
CA GLY A 317 6.94 -20.55 20.67
C GLY A 317 8.05 -19.91 21.50
N SER A 318 9.29 -20.38 21.35
CA SER A 318 10.43 -19.86 22.10
C SER A 318 11.65 -19.56 21.23
N ALA A 319 11.92 -20.40 20.23
CA ALA A 319 13.07 -20.26 19.34
C ALA A 319 12.78 -20.83 17.96
N TRP A 320 13.44 -20.25 16.95
CA TRP A 320 13.56 -20.84 15.62
C TRP A 320 14.64 -21.93 15.64
N THR A 321 14.36 -23.07 15.03
CA THR A 321 15.29 -24.21 14.90
C THR A 321 15.35 -24.72 13.48
N VAL A 322 16.54 -25.10 13.02
CA VAL A 322 16.74 -25.69 11.69
C VAL A 322 16.23 -27.12 11.68
N MET A 323 15.38 -27.43 10.71
CA MET A 323 14.75 -28.73 10.54
C MET A 323 15.49 -29.60 9.51
N ASN A 324 15.51 -30.91 9.75
CA ASN A 324 16.19 -31.87 8.88
C ASN A 324 15.33 -32.24 7.66
N ALA A 325 15.26 -31.35 6.67
CA ALA A 325 14.57 -31.61 5.41
C ALA A 325 15.37 -32.58 4.49
N PRO A 326 14.70 -33.33 3.60
CA PRO A 326 15.35 -34.16 2.59
C PRO A 326 16.24 -33.33 1.67
N LEU A 327 17.47 -33.77 1.45
CA LEU A 327 18.40 -33.11 0.53
C LEU A 327 18.46 -33.85 -0.81
N PRO A 328 18.55 -33.13 -1.94
CA PRO A 328 18.76 -33.76 -3.24
C PRO A 328 20.09 -34.53 -3.27
N PRO A 329 20.21 -35.59 -4.10
CA PRO A 329 21.44 -36.36 -4.20
C PRO A 329 22.62 -35.45 -4.55
N THR A 330 23.62 -35.34 -3.67
CA THR A 330 24.79 -34.46 -3.84
C THR A 330 25.74 -34.92 -4.97
N SER A 331 25.45 -36.06 -5.60
CA SER A 331 26.17 -36.61 -6.74
C SER A 331 26.15 -35.74 -8.00
N VAL A 332 25.40 -34.63 -8.01
CA VAL A 332 25.35 -33.70 -9.15
C VAL A 332 26.58 -32.78 -9.24
N GLY A 333 27.43 -32.71 -8.21
CA GLY A 333 28.69 -31.94 -8.24
C GLY A 333 28.53 -30.42 -8.13
N ALA A 334 29.66 -29.71 -8.00
CA ALA A 334 29.69 -28.26 -7.85
C ALA A 334 29.21 -27.53 -9.12
N GLY A 335 28.35 -26.51 -8.95
CA GLY A 335 27.92 -25.61 -10.04
C GLY A 335 26.50 -25.79 -10.59
N TYR A 336 25.74 -26.82 -10.17
CA TYR A 336 24.32 -26.95 -10.54
C TYR A 336 23.44 -26.05 -9.67
N GLY A 337 22.43 -25.38 -10.25
CA GLY A 337 21.39 -24.71 -9.43
C GLY A 337 20.78 -25.73 -8.49
N GLY A 338 20.61 -25.40 -7.20
CA GLY A 338 20.15 -26.36 -6.20
C GLY A 338 18.66 -26.24 -5.89
N ALA A 339 18.24 -26.71 -4.72
CA ALA A 339 16.83 -26.82 -4.34
C ALA A 339 16.38 -25.64 -3.46
N HIS A 340 15.13 -25.23 -3.62
CA HIS A 340 14.53 -24.02 -3.03
C HIS A 340 13.15 -24.34 -2.48
N VAL A 341 12.84 -23.80 -1.29
CA VAL A 341 11.45 -23.54 -0.89
C VAL A 341 11.14 -22.12 -1.35
N TYR A 342 10.05 -21.94 -2.09
CA TYR A 342 9.56 -20.63 -2.50
C TYR A 342 8.29 -20.24 -1.77
N ASP A 343 7.47 -21.20 -1.35
CA ASP A 343 6.23 -20.92 -0.61
C ASP A 343 5.82 -22.09 0.31
N ILE A 344 5.01 -21.79 1.33
CA ILE A 344 4.56 -22.70 2.38
C ILE A 344 3.06 -22.52 2.64
N ALA A 345 2.31 -23.62 2.67
CA ALA A 345 0.95 -23.63 3.19
C ALA A 345 0.87 -24.49 4.45
N ALA A 346 0.52 -23.87 5.59
CA ALA A 346 0.35 -24.57 6.86
C ALA A 346 -1.14 -24.69 7.21
N LEU A 347 -1.69 -25.91 7.19
CA LEU A 347 -3.09 -26.18 7.55
C LEU A 347 -3.23 -26.55 9.03
N SER A 348 -2.23 -27.24 9.58
CA SER A 348 -2.14 -27.61 10.99
C SER A 348 -0.70 -27.99 11.35
N ALA A 349 -0.40 -28.19 12.64
CA ALA A 349 0.95 -28.52 13.12
C ALA A 349 1.54 -29.82 12.51
N ASN A 350 0.69 -30.66 11.91
CA ASN A 350 1.04 -31.93 11.28
C ASN A 350 0.58 -32.01 9.82
N ASP A 351 0.27 -30.88 9.21
CA ASP A 351 -0.08 -30.78 7.79
C ASP A 351 0.45 -29.46 7.24
N VAL A 352 1.72 -29.48 6.83
CA VAL A 352 2.43 -28.33 6.28
C VAL A 352 3.04 -28.71 4.95
N TRP A 353 2.75 -27.93 3.92
CA TRP A 353 3.22 -28.15 2.56
C TRP A 353 4.23 -27.09 2.16
N PHE A 354 5.30 -27.53 1.49
CA PHE A 354 6.38 -26.70 0.99
C PHE A 354 6.50 -26.92 -0.52
N VAL A 355 6.53 -25.84 -1.28
CA VAL A 355 6.70 -25.90 -2.73
C VAL A 355 7.90 -25.09 -3.19
N GLY A 356 8.39 -25.39 -4.40
CA GLY A 356 9.56 -24.70 -4.92
C GLY A 356 10.23 -25.44 -6.07
N ARG A 357 11.57 -25.46 -6.00
CA ARG A 357 12.44 -26.11 -6.99
C ARG A 357 13.15 -27.31 -6.39
N TRP A 358 13.11 -28.43 -7.09
CA TRP A 358 13.93 -29.61 -6.80
C TRP A 358 14.94 -29.90 -7.91
N VAL A 359 16.05 -30.55 -7.56
CA VAL A 359 17.14 -30.85 -8.49
C VAL A 359 17.53 -32.31 -8.41
N GLY A 360 17.53 -32.96 -9.58
CA GLY A 360 17.72 -34.40 -9.70
C GLY A 360 16.42 -35.18 -9.55
N PRO A 361 16.48 -36.52 -9.69
CA PRO A 361 15.32 -37.37 -9.45
C PRO A 361 14.89 -37.33 -7.99
N TYR A 362 13.58 -37.47 -7.74
CA TYR A 362 13.12 -37.86 -6.42
C TYR A 362 13.66 -39.25 -6.07
N PRO A 363 14.02 -39.52 -4.80
CA PRO A 363 14.43 -40.84 -4.36
C PRO A 363 13.46 -41.92 -4.86
N GLY A 364 13.97 -42.94 -5.56
CA GLY A 364 13.16 -44.03 -6.10
C GLY A 364 12.40 -43.75 -7.40
N THR A 365 12.57 -42.57 -8.02
CA THR A 365 11.92 -42.21 -9.30
C THR A 365 12.93 -42.03 -10.44
N SER A 366 12.45 -42.08 -11.69
CA SER A 366 13.25 -41.82 -12.90
C SER A 366 13.05 -40.41 -13.50
N SER A 367 12.31 -39.53 -12.82
CA SER A 367 12.06 -38.16 -13.26
C SER A 367 13.34 -37.35 -13.20
N THR A 368 13.71 -36.59 -14.24
CA THR A 368 14.99 -35.90 -14.24
C THR A 368 14.94 -34.50 -13.62
N GLN A 369 13.77 -33.85 -13.54
CA GLN A 369 13.60 -32.46 -13.07
C GLN A 369 12.16 -32.14 -12.54
N PRO A 370 11.69 -32.78 -11.45
CA PRO A 370 10.39 -32.46 -10.83
C PRO A 370 10.42 -31.09 -10.10
N PRO A 371 9.24 -30.50 -9.75
CA PRO A 371 9.19 -29.37 -8.81
C PRO A 371 9.63 -29.82 -7.41
N LEU A 372 9.68 -28.93 -6.42
CA LEU A 372 9.61 -29.35 -5.02
C LEU A 372 8.14 -29.40 -4.60
N THR A 373 7.72 -30.54 -4.07
CA THR A 373 6.45 -30.73 -3.36
C THR A 373 6.74 -31.60 -2.14
N MET A 374 6.85 -30.97 -0.97
CA MET A 374 7.25 -31.61 0.28
C MET A 374 6.19 -31.40 1.35
N HIS A 375 5.91 -32.44 2.11
CA HIS A 375 4.88 -32.47 3.15
C HIS A 375 5.49 -32.81 4.50
N TRP A 376 5.06 -32.11 5.55
CA TRP A 376 5.35 -32.43 6.94
C TRP A 376 4.11 -33.04 7.59
N ASP A 377 4.26 -34.26 8.10
CA ASP A 377 3.16 -35.06 8.67
C ASP A 377 3.06 -34.98 10.20
N GLY A 378 3.85 -34.10 10.83
CA GLY A 378 3.98 -33.99 12.29
C GLY A 378 5.16 -34.76 12.89
N ASN A 379 5.80 -35.64 12.12
CA ASN A 379 6.96 -36.42 12.55
C ASN A 379 8.16 -36.26 11.62
N ASP A 380 7.93 -36.39 10.31
CA ASP A 380 8.96 -36.40 9.28
C ASP A 380 8.50 -35.64 8.03
N PHE A 381 9.49 -35.27 7.20
CA PHE A 381 9.24 -34.71 5.87
C PHE A 381 9.17 -35.81 4.81
N GLU A 382 8.17 -35.72 3.94
CA GLU A 382 8.02 -36.58 2.76
C GLU A 382 8.04 -35.76 1.47
N LEU A 383 8.80 -36.21 0.46
CA LEU A 383 8.69 -35.69 -0.89
C LEU A 383 7.50 -36.36 -1.59
N VAL A 384 6.46 -35.58 -1.87
CA VAL A 384 5.24 -36.07 -2.52
C VAL A 384 5.37 -35.90 -4.03
N PRO A 385 5.25 -36.95 -4.85
CA PRO A 385 5.41 -36.81 -6.29
C PRO A 385 4.37 -35.89 -6.96
N ALA A 386 4.83 -35.10 -7.94
CA ALA A 386 4.00 -34.30 -8.82
C ALA A 386 4.25 -34.67 -10.30
N PRO A 387 3.30 -34.40 -11.22
CA PRO A 387 3.48 -34.63 -12.65
C PRO A 387 4.73 -33.94 -13.22
N VAL A 388 5.35 -34.48 -14.28
CA VAL A 388 6.49 -33.82 -14.95
C VAL A 388 6.22 -33.71 -16.44
N LEU A 389 6.27 -32.47 -16.95
CA LEU A 389 5.75 -32.12 -18.27
C LEU A 389 6.84 -32.00 -19.35
N GLY A 390 7.94 -32.74 -19.21
CA GLY A 390 9.01 -32.80 -20.22
C GLY A 390 10.03 -31.64 -20.17
N GLY A 391 10.01 -30.82 -19.11
CA GLY A 391 11.01 -29.79 -18.82
C GLY A 391 11.20 -29.61 -17.31
N SER A 392 12.07 -28.68 -16.90
CA SER A 392 12.26 -28.38 -15.47
C SER A 392 10.99 -27.73 -14.92
N CYS A 393 10.33 -28.40 -13.99
CA CYS A 393 9.13 -27.91 -13.34
C CYS A 393 9.52 -27.18 -12.06
N VAL A 394 8.94 -26.02 -11.81
CA VAL A 394 9.14 -25.20 -10.61
C VAL A 394 7.77 -24.72 -10.14
N LEU A 395 7.54 -24.72 -8.83
CA LEU A 395 6.36 -24.12 -8.21
C LEU A 395 6.79 -22.85 -7.50
N GLU A 396 6.10 -21.74 -7.72
CA GLU A 396 6.38 -20.43 -7.12
C GLU A 396 5.50 -20.18 -5.89
N ALA A 397 4.25 -20.64 -5.90
CA ALA A 397 3.28 -20.37 -4.83
C ALA A 397 2.34 -21.57 -4.56
N ILE A 398 1.77 -21.61 -3.36
CA ILE A 398 0.84 -22.62 -2.85
C ILE A 398 -0.25 -21.98 -1.97
N SER A 399 -1.50 -22.43 -2.14
CA SER A 399 -2.61 -22.00 -1.30
C SER A 399 -3.48 -23.20 -0.94
N ALA A 400 -3.78 -23.36 0.35
CA ALA A 400 -4.48 -24.51 0.89
C ALA A 400 -5.83 -24.10 1.49
N VAL A 401 -6.91 -24.72 1.00
CA VAL A 401 -8.26 -24.55 1.55
C VAL A 401 -8.54 -25.63 2.60
N SER A 402 -8.04 -26.84 2.36
CA SER A 402 -8.19 -28.00 3.24
C SER A 402 -7.11 -29.04 2.94
N PRO A 403 -6.94 -30.09 3.77
CA PRO A 403 -5.99 -31.18 3.53
C PRO A 403 -6.18 -31.92 2.19
N SER A 404 -7.35 -31.78 1.56
CA SER A 404 -7.70 -32.40 0.28
C SER A 404 -8.00 -31.39 -0.84
N ASP A 405 -7.65 -30.13 -0.64
CA ASP A 405 -7.88 -29.07 -1.64
C ASP A 405 -6.79 -28.02 -1.50
N ILE A 406 -5.70 -28.26 -2.23
CA ILE A 406 -4.50 -27.42 -2.23
C ILE A 406 -4.14 -27.12 -3.68
N TRP A 407 -3.86 -25.86 -3.97
CA TRP A 407 -3.48 -25.39 -5.28
C TRP A 407 -2.05 -24.90 -5.26
N ALA A 408 -1.25 -25.27 -6.25
CA ALA A 408 0.10 -24.78 -6.40
C ALA A 408 0.33 -24.33 -7.84
N VAL A 409 1.08 -23.24 -8.02
CA VAL A 409 1.33 -22.66 -9.34
C VAL A 409 2.81 -22.39 -9.53
N GLY A 410 3.28 -22.48 -10.76
CA GLY A 410 4.62 -22.08 -11.16
C GLY A 410 4.88 -22.34 -12.64
N ASN A 411 6.11 -22.66 -13.00
CA ASN A 411 6.55 -22.60 -14.39
C ASN A 411 7.25 -23.89 -14.81
N VAL A 412 6.99 -24.34 -16.04
CA VAL A 412 7.81 -25.37 -16.71
C VAL A 412 8.76 -24.70 -17.69
N SER A 413 10.07 -24.80 -17.48
CA SER A 413 11.04 -24.34 -18.45
C SER A 413 11.18 -25.36 -19.59
N SER A 414 10.82 -24.96 -20.81
CA SER A 414 11.14 -25.71 -22.03
C SER A 414 12.24 -24.99 -22.84
N ALA A 415 12.86 -25.69 -23.79
CA ALA A 415 13.93 -25.13 -24.63
C ALA A 415 13.50 -23.90 -25.47
N THR A 416 12.20 -23.63 -25.60
CA THR A 416 11.68 -22.56 -26.47
C THR A 416 10.86 -21.50 -25.74
N THR A 417 10.11 -21.81 -24.68
CA THR A 417 9.35 -20.82 -23.86
C THR A 417 8.92 -21.44 -22.51
N PRO A 418 8.96 -20.73 -21.38
CA PRO A 418 8.30 -21.16 -20.15
C PRO A 418 6.77 -21.17 -20.31
N TYR A 419 6.11 -22.20 -19.79
CA TYR A 419 4.64 -22.33 -19.80
C TYR A 419 4.12 -22.47 -18.36
N PRO A 420 2.86 -22.05 -18.10
CA PRO A 420 2.25 -22.13 -16.78
C PRO A 420 2.14 -23.58 -16.33
N TYR A 421 2.37 -23.80 -15.05
CA TYR A 421 2.28 -25.07 -14.37
C TYR A 421 1.34 -24.92 -13.19
N VAL A 422 0.12 -25.43 -13.31
CA VAL A 422 -0.91 -25.34 -12.27
C VAL A 422 -1.21 -26.74 -11.77
N LEU A 423 -1.11 -26.95 -10.46
CA LEU A 423 -1.36 -28.22 -9.80
C LEU A 423 -2.50 -28.10 -8.82
N HIS A 424 -3.26 -29.19 -8.70
CA HIS A 424 -4.30 -29.37 -7.70
C HIS A 424 -4.07 -30.68 -6.94
N TRP A 425 -4.09 -30.60 -5.61
CA TRP A 425 -4.04 -31.74 -4.70
C TRP A 425 -5.45 -32.10 -4.26
N ASP A 426 -5.82 -33.36 -4.45
CA ASP A 426 -7.15 -33.89 -4.13
C ASP A 426 -7.23 -34.64 -2.79
N GLY A 427 -6.16 -34.57 -1.98
CA GLY A 427 -6.01 -35.38 -0.76
C GLY A 427 -5.19 -36.66 -0.95
N SER A 428 -4.86 -37.01 -2.20
CA SER A 428 -4.13 -38.24 -2.50
C SER A 428 -3.02 -38.08 -3.54
N LEU A 429 -3.21 -37.22 -4.55
CA LEU A 429 -2.21 -37.00 -5.59
C LEU A 429 -2.29 -35.59 -6.17
N TRP A 430 -1.14 -35.10 -6.63
CA TRP A 430 -1.06 -33.86 -7.41
C TRP A 430 -1.46 -34.12 -8.86
N SER A 431 -2.42 -33.35 -9.37
CA SER A 431 -2.88 -33.39 -10.76
C SER A 431 -2.56 -32.07 -11.46
N HIS A 432 -2.05 -32.14 -12.69
CA HIS A 432 -1.85 -30.95 -13.52
C HIS A 432 -3.17 -30.45 -14.11
N VAL A 433 -3.48 -29.18 -13.87
CA VAL A 433 -4.69 -28.50 -14.33
C VAL A 433 -4.35 -27.60 -15.52
N VAL A 434 -5.05 -27.79 -16.62
CA VAL A 434 -4.87 -26.94 -17.82
C VAL A 434 -5.68 -25.67 -17.69
N ILE A 435 -5.01 -24.51 -17.69
CA ILE A 435 -5.66 -23.20 -17.73
C ILE A 435 -5.94 -22.76 -19.19
N PRO A 436 -7.21 -22.44 -19.55
CA PRO A 436 -7.58 -22.01 -20.90
C PRO A 436 -7.48 -20.48 -21.08
N PRO A 437 -7.02 -19.98 -22.26
CA PRO A 437 -6.52 -20.73 -23.40
C PRO A 437 -5.10 -21.28 -23.22
N ALA A 438 -4.91 -22.56 -23.53
CA ALA A 438 -3.62 -23.24 -23.40
C ALA A 438 -2.54 -22.63 -24.32
N GLY A 439 -1.30 -22.56 -23.81
CA GLY A 439 -0.12 -22.18 -24.60
C GLY A 439 0.07 -20.69 -24.87
N VAL A 440 -0.69 -19.81 -24.21
CA VAL A 440 -0.60 -18.35 -24.42
C VAL A 440 0.05 -17.62 -23.23
N TYR A 441 0.14 -18.27 -22.08
CA TYR A 441 0.75 -17.70 -20.88
C TYR A 441 2.26 -17.87 -20.87
N THR A 442 2.97 -16.87 -20.38
CA THR A 442 4.43 -16.81 -20.28
C THR A 442 4.95 -17.00 -18.87
N GLY A 443 4.06 -16.95 -17.87
CA GLY A 443 4.33 -17.40 -16.52
C GLY A 443 3.13 -17.23 -15.59
N VAL A 444 3.20 -17.86 -14.43
CA VAL A 444 2.31 -17.64 -13.27
C VAL A 444 3.18 -17.24 -12.09
N VAL A 445 2.60 -16.45 -11.18
CA VAL A 445 3.32 -15.84 -10.06
C VAL A 445 2.77 -16.38 -8.75
N ASP A 446 1.46 -16.23 -8.54
CA ASP A 446 0.85 -16.49 -7.24
C ASP A 446 -0.58 -17.06 -7.37
N VAL A 447 -1.07 -17.73 -6.32
CA VAL A 447 -2.37 -18.40 -6.24
C VAL A 447 -3.09 -18.08 -4.93
N LEU A 448 -4.36 -17.69 -5.03
CA LEU A 448 -5.25 -17.47 -3.90
C LEU A 448 -6.43 -18.43 -4.01
N ALA A 449 -6.50 -19.43 -3.12
CA ALA A 449 -7.65 -20.33 -3.03
C ALA A 449 -8.56 -19.91 -1.85
N LEU A 450 -9.69 -19.30 -2.16
CA LEU A 450 -10.69 -18.88 -1.16
C LEU A 450 -11.63 -20.03 -0.77
N SER A 451 -11.87 -20.95 -1.70
CA SER A 451 -12.65 -22.17 -1.50
C SER A 451 -12.41 -23.15 -2.65
N ALA A 452 -12.93 -24.37 -2.53
CA ALA A 452 -12.95 -25.36 -3.63
C ALA A 452 -13.58 -24.87 -4.94
N SER A 453 -14.40 -23.81 -4.87
CA SER A 453 -15.06 -23.21 -6.02
C SER A 453 -14.63 -21.78 -6.32
N GLU A 454 -13.56 -21.28 -5.69
CA GLU A 454 -13.10 -19.92 -5.88
C GLU A 454 -11.58 -19.86 -5.73
N VAL A 455 -10.90 -19.94 -6.86
CA VAL A 455 -9.43 -19.92 -6.94
C VAL A 455 -8.98 -18.87 -7.94
N TRP A 456 -8.02 -18.05 -7.56
CA TRP A 456 -7.43 -17.00 -8.37
C TRP A 456 -5.97 -17.30 -8.64
N VAL A 457 -5.51 -17.07 -9.87
CA VAL A 457 -4.10 -17.21 -10.25
C VAL A 457 -3.65 -15.94 -10.95
N SER A 458 -2.55 -15.35 -10.48
CA SER A 458 -1.88 -14.23 -11.14
C SER A 458 -0.87 -14.73 -12.17
N ALA A 459 -0.92 -14.17 -13.38
CA ALA A 459 -0.20 -14.69 -14.53
C ALA A 459 0.21 -13.62 -15.54
N TYR A 460 1.06 -14.01 -16.48
CA TYR A 460 1.46 -13.23 -17.65
C TYR A 460 1.05 -13.92 -18.94
N ARG A 461 0.64 -13.12 -19.93
CA ARG A 461 0.29 -13.57 -21.28
C ARG A 461 1.17 -12.86 -22.32
N ALA A 462 1.72 -13.62 -23.26
CA ALA A 462 2.44 -13.03 -24.39
C ALA A 462 1.50 -12.21 -25.29
N THR A 463 1.91 -10.99 -25.62
CA THR A 463 1.28 -10.15 -26.66
C THR A 463 2.35 -9.60 -27.60
N THR A 464 1.92 -9.00 -28.73
CA THR A 464 2.84 -8.34 -29.67
C THR A 464 3.58 -7.14 -29.06
N SER A 465 3.08 -6.60 -27.94
CA SER A 465 3.61 -5.44 -27.23
C SER A 465 4.36 -5.80 -25.92
N GLY A 466 4.54 -7.10 -25.62
CA GLY A 466 5.17 -7.57 -24.39
C GLY A 466 4.27 -8.50 -23.56
N ASN A 467 4.62 -8.73 -22.30
CA ASN A 467 3.79 -9.51 -21.38
C ASN A 467 2.63 -8.66 -20.85
N LEU A 468 1.41 -9.18 -20.96
CA LEU A 468 0.19 -8.61 -20.38
C LEU A 468 -0.09 -9.32 -19.05
N PRO A 469 -0.36 -8.59 -17.94
CA PRO A 469 -0.77 -9.22 -16.70
C PRO A 469 -2.19 -9.78 -16.81
N VAL A 470 -2.46 -10.87 -16.11
CA VAL A 470 -3.70 -11.63 -16.19
C VAL A 470 -4.07 -12.16 -14.81
N LEU A 471 -5.37 -12.10 -14.48
CA LEU A 471 -5.95 -12.87 -13.39
C LEU A 471 -6.86 -13.95 -13.97
N LEU A 472 -6.64 -15.18 -13.52
CA LEU A 472 -7.45 -16.34 -13.86
C LEU A 472 -8.31 -16.69 -12.66
N ARG A 473 -9.62 -16.83 -12.88
CA ARG A 473 -10.58 -17.19 -11.85
C ARG A 473 -11.22 -18.53 -12.17
N PHE A 474 -11.10 -19.49 -11.26
CA PHE A 474 -11.85 -20.73 -11.25
C PHE A 474 -13.08 -20.59 -10.35
N ASN A 475 -14.27 -20.81 -10.92
CA ASN A 475 -15.54 -20.71 -10.20
C ASN A 475 -16.11 -22.07 -9.75
N GLY A 476 -15.25 -23.08 -9.59
CA GLY A 476 -15.65 -24.47 -9.28
C GLY A 476 -16.02 -25.32 -10.49
N THR A 477 -16.25 -24.69 -11.66
CA THR A 477 -16.60 -25.43 -12.90
C THR A 477 -15.79 -25.01 -14.10
N SER A 478 -15.37 -23.76 -14.17
CA SER A 478 -14.72 -23.18 -15.34
C SER A 478 -13.73 -22.10 -14.95
N TRP A 479 -12.73 -21.93 -15.80
CA TRP A 479 -11.78 -20.82 -15.73
C TRP A 479 -12.27 -19.66 -16.57
N SER A 480 -12.12 -18.46 -16.01
CA SER A 480 -12.35 -17.19 -16.69
C SER A 480 -11.11 -16.31 -16.54
N GLN A 481 -10.92 -15.39 -17.48
CA GLN A 481 -9.76 -14.52 -17.52
C GLN A 481 -10.18 -13.05 -17.44
N THR A 482 -9.51 -12.29 -16.60
CA THR A 482 -9.55 -10.82 -16.58
C THR A 482 -8.14 -10.24 -16.69
N THR A 483 -8.06 -8.96 -17.06
CA THR A 483 -6.79 -8.23 -17.14
C THR A 483 -6.76 -7.20 -16.01
N PRO A 484 -5.95 -7.39 -14.96
CA PRO A 484 -5.76 -6.39 -13.91
C PRO A 484 -5.02 -5.16 -14.47
N PRO A 485 -5.04 -4.03 -13.76
CA PRO A 485 -4.36 -2.80 -14.19
C PRO A 485 -2.83 -2.93 -14.15
N VAL A 486 -2.30 -3.84 -13.33
CA VAL A 486 -0.87 -4.01 -13.11
C VAL A 486 -0.45 -5.47 -13.07
N ALA A 487 0.84 -5.69 -13.29
CA ALA A 487 1.52 -6.93 -12.94
C ALA A 487 1.68 -7.02 -11.42
N SER A 488 1.43 -8.19 -10.84
CA SER A 488 1.54 -8.41 -9.41
C SER A 488 2.65 -9.41 -9.06
N SER A 489 3.26 -9.22 -7.90
CA SER A 489 4.12 -10.18 -7.21
C SER A 489 3.33 -11.13 -6.31
N ALA A 490 2.23 -10.65 -5.73
CA ALA A 490 1.36 -11.45 -4.87
C ALA A 490 -0.10 -10.99 -4.96
N ILE A 491 -1.02 -11.88 -4.57
CA ILE A 491 -2.46 -11.67 -4.51
C ILE A 491 -3.02 -12.11 -3.16
N PHE A 492 -3.77 -11.22 -2.52
CA PHE A 492 -4.56 -11.52 -1.34
C PHE A 492 -6.04 -11.22 -1.61
N GLY A 493 -6.96 -11.81 -0.86
CA GLY A 493 -8.36 -11.44 -0.94
C GLY A 493 -9.19 -12.07 0.16
N THR A 494 -10.31 -11.41 0.49
CA THR A 494 -11.29 -11.94 1.46
C THR A 494 -12.49 -12.56 0.76
N SER A 495 -12.72 -12.19 -0.51
CA SER A 495 -13.79 -12.69 -1.34
C SER A 495 -13.44 -12.53 -2.82
N ALA A 496 -14.24 -13.10 -3.71
CA ALA A 496 -14.07 -12.92 -5.15
C ALA A 496 -14.25 -11.46 -5.65
N ASN A 497 -14.76 -10.58 -4.77
CA ASN A 497 -15.04 -9.18 -5.04
C ASN A 497 -14.24 -8.25 -4.09
N ASP A 498 -13.26 -8.77 -3.37
CA ASP A 498 -12.39 -7.99 -2.49
C ASP A 498 -11.00 -8.60 -2.58
N LEU A 499 -10.24 -8.11 -3.57
CA LEU A 499 -8.91 -8.60 -3.90
C LEU A 499 -7.88 -7.49 -3.81
N TYR A 500 -6.67 -7.85 -3.41
CA TYR A 500 -5.53 -6.98 -3.31
C TYR A 500 -4.37 -7.55 -4.13
N LEU A 501 -3.68 -6.69 -4.87
CA LEU A 501 -2.47 -7.06 -5.60
C LEU A 501 -1.29 -6.24 -5.10
N ALA A 502 -0.17 -6.90 -4.85
CA ALA A 502 1.12 -6.26 -4.59
C ALA A 502 1.89 -6.10 -5.89
N SER A 503 2.45 -4.91 -6.12
CA SER A 503 3.38 -4.61 -7.20
C SER A 503 4.44 -3.62 -6.68
N ASP A 504 4.75 -2.60 -7.47
CA ASP A 504 5.29 -1.35 -6.98
C ASP A 504 4.32 -0.57 -6.07
N ARG A 505 3.02 -0.91 -6.07
CA ARG A 505 1.99 -0.32 -5.23
C ARG A 505 1.02 -1.42 -4.77
N LEU A 506 0.09 -1.07 -3.87
CA LEU A 506 -1.03 -1.95 -3.57
C LEU A 506 -2.23 -1.53 -4.42
N HIS A 507 -2.89 -2.50 -5.02
CA HIS A 507 -4.10 -2.29 -5.81
C HIS A 507 -5.24 -3.05 -5.19
N HIS A 508 -6.42 -2.44 -5.11
CA HIS A 508 -7.61 -3.04 -4.51
C HIS A 508 -8.72 -3.15 -5.55
N PHE A 509 -9.43 -4.28 -5.54
CA PHE A 509 -10.56 -4.56 -6.40
C PHE A 509 -11.82 -4.79 -5.57
N ASP A 510 -12.81 -3.91 -5.75
CA ASP A 510 -14.09 -3.90 -5.00
C ASP A 510 -15.20 -4.78 -5.62
N GLY A 511 -14.84 -5.66 -6.56
CA GLY A 511 -15.79 -6.46 -7.33
C GLY A 511 -16.26 -5.80 -8.62
N SER A 512 -15.97 -4.51 -8.80
CA SER A 512 -16.36 -3.75 -9.98
C SER A 512 -15.21 -2.98 -10.62
N THR A 513 -14.35 -2.36 -9.82
CA THR A 513 -13.28 -1.48 -10.26
C THR A 513 -11.99 -1.72 -9.49
N TRP A 514 -10.87 -1.42 -10.15
CA TRP A 514 -9.57 -1.41 -9.52
C TRP A 514 -9.20 0.00 -9.11
N GLU A 515 -8.76 0.16 -7.87
CA GLU A 515 -8.15 1.37 -7.37
C GLU A 515 -6.69 1.12 -6.97
N VAL A 516 -5.87 2.16 -7.07
CA VAL A 516 -4.50 2.15 -6.53
C VAL A 516 -4.58 2.70 -5.12
N LEU A 517 -4.14 1.93 -4.13
CA LEU A 517 -4.08 2.39 -2.76
C LEU A 517 -2.91 3.36 -2.60
N ALA A 518 -3.13 4.46 -1.87
CA ALA A 518 -2.09 5.46 -1.66
C ALA A 518 -0.97 4.87 -0.79
N GLY A 519 0.21 4.67 -1.38
CA GLY A 519 1.33 3.96 -0.75
C GLY A 519 2.02 4.75 0.38
N PRO A 520 2.83 4.04 1.21
CA PRO A 520 3.69 4.65 2.20
C PRO A 520 4.91 5.27 1.48
N ASP A 521 4.94 6.60 1.44
CA ASP A 521 6.05 7.40 0.92
C ASP A 521 6.46 7.22 -0.56
N CYS A 522 5.98 8.16 -1.39
CA CYS A 522 6.10 8.21 -2.86
C CYS A 522 7.51 8.48 -3.44
N VAL A 523 8.58 8.27 -2.67
CA VAL A 523 9.95 8.68 -3.04
C VAL A 523 10.84 7.47 -3.31
N ALA A 524 10.49 6.32 -2.78
CA ALA A 524 11.20 5.11 -3.11
C ALA A 524 10.23 4.16 -3.77
N SER A 525 10.54 3.72 -4.99
CA SER A 525 9.75 2.70 -5.68
C SER A 525 9.67 1.47 -4.77
N PRO A 526 8.51 1.24 -4.10
CA PRO A 526 8.34 0.02 -3.35
C PRO A 526 8.47 -1.13 -4.34
N SER A 527 8.93 -2.26 -3.88
CA SER A 527 8.77 -3.53 -4.58
C SER A 527 8.23 -4.44 -3.51
N PHE A 528 6.91 -4.47 -3.38
CA PHE A 528 6.24 -5.42 -2.50
C PHE A 528 6.54 -6.81 -3.05
N ALA A 529 7.13 -7.65 -2.21
CA ALA A 529 7.38 -9.04 -2.52
C ALA A 529 6.11 -9.85 -2.29
N ASP A 530 5.36 -9.50 -1.25
CA ASP A 530 4.21 -10.26 -0.79
C ASP A 530 3.23 -9.39 0.03
N LEU A 531 1.99 -9.86 0.20
CA LEU A 531 0.96 -9.30 1.08
C LEU A 531 0.09 -10.37 1.72
N ASP A 532 -0.36 -10.10 2.93
CA ASP A 532 -1.37 -10.92 3.61
C ASP A 532 -2.29 -10.06 4.48
N GLY A 533 -3.46 -10.61 4.85
CA GLY A 533 -4.48 -9.91 5.60
C GLY A 533 -5.18 -10.77 6.65
N ALA A 534 -5.34 -10.21 7.85
CA ALA A 534 -6.06 -10.86 8.94
C ALA A 534 -6.86 -9.87 9.79
N ALA A 535 -8.07 -10.27 10.18
CA ALA A 535 -8.98 -9.49 11.04
C ALA A 535 -9.13 -8.02 10.60
N GLY A 536 -9.17 -7.79 9.29
CA GLY A 536 -9.32 -6.47 8.69
C GLY A 536 -8.09 -5.57 8.85
N GLU A 537 -6.89 -6.13 8.99
CA GLU A 537 -5.63 -5.46 8.64
C GLU A 537 -5.01 -6.17 7.43
N LEU A 538 -4.53 -5.40 6.47
CA LEU A 538 -3.69 -5.85 5.37
C LEU A 538 -2.26 -5.41 5.64
N VAL A 539 -1.28 -6.30 5.48
CA VAL A 539 0.13 -5.96 5.54
C VAL A 539 0.83 -6.46 4.28
N ALA A 540 1.59 -5.58 3.65
CA ALA A 540 2.47 -5.92 2.55
C ALA A 540 3.93 -5.73 2.96
N VAL A 541 4.80 -6.62 2.49
CA VAL A 541 6.23 -6.57 2.76
C VAL A 541 7.04 -6.57 1.48
N GLY A 542 8.26 -6.05 1.56
CA GLY A 542 9.15 -6.05 0.41
C GLY A 542 10.40 -5.25 0.66
N ARG A 543 10.78 -4.48 -0.36
CA ARG A 543 11.90 -3.54 -0.30
C ARG A 543 11.52 -2.16 -0.79
N GLN A 544 12.20 -1.17 -0.26
CA GLN A 544 12.16 0.22 -0.66
C GLN A 544 13.42 0.53 -1.49
N LEU A 545 13.26 1.09 -2.69
CA LEU A 545 14.37 1.45 -3.58
C LEU A 545 14.84 2.90 -3.33
N GLY A 546 15.99 3.08 -2.64
CA GLY A 546 16.64 4.38 -2.39
C GLY A 546 18.18 4.33 -2.53
N ALA A 547 18.93 5.11 -1.75
CA ALA A 547 20.41 5.01 -1.65
C ALA A 547 20.90 3.69 -0.99
N GLY A 548 19.97 2.79 -0.68
CA GLY A 548 20.13 1.40 -0.23
C GLY A 548 18.80 0.66 -0.39
N LEU A 549 18.80 -0.68 -0.30
CA LEU A 549 17.58 -1.50 -0.28
C LEU A 549 17.11 -1.65 1.17
N VAL A 550 16.05 -0.94 1.57
CA VAL A 550 15.51 -0.94 2.95
C VAL A 550 14.30 -1.88 3.03
N PRO A 551 14.14 -2.71 4.08
CA PRO A 551 12.98 -3.58 4.17
C PRO A 551 11.74 -2.74 4.43
N LEU A 552 10.72 -2.93 3.60
CA LEU A 552 9.45 -2.21 3.70
C LEU A 552 8.42 -3.15 4.31
N ALA A 553 7.72 -2.68 5.34
CA ALA A 553 6.43 -3.23 5.73
C ALA A 553 5.41 -2.08 5.66
N ALA A 554 4.24 -2.38 5.14
CA ALA A 554 3.23 -1.40 4.83
C ALA A 554 1.88 -1.94 5.29
N ARG A 555 1.11 -1.18 6.06
CA ARG A 555 -0.20 -1.64 6.55
C ARG A 555 -1.34 -0.81 6.03
N ARG A 556 -2.51 -1.45 5.93
CA ARG A 556 -3.80 -0.78 5.77
C ARG A 556 -4.80 -1.40 6.74
N SER A 557 -5.42 -0.57 7.56
CA SER A 557 -6.61 -0.98 8.30
C SER A 557 -7.75 -1.13 7.31
N MET A 558 -8.18 -2.36 7.05
CA MET A 558 -9.37 -2.67 6.26
C MET A 558 -10.66 -2.40 7.05
N LEU A 559 -10.59 -2.29 8.39
CA LEU A 559 -11.73 -1.96 9.27
C LEU A 559 -12.00 -0.44 9.37
N ASP A 560 -10.95 0.39 9.35
CA ASP A 560 -11.11 1.86 9.43
C ASP A 560 -11.59 2.45 8.09
N CYS A 561 -11.58 1.67 7.02
CA CYS A 561 -12.03 2.07 5.68
C CYS A 561 -13.53 2.16 5.50
N ASP A 562 -14.28 1.59 6.43
CA ASP A 562 -15.71 1.52 6.32
C ASP A 562 -16.43 2.67 7.00
N GLN A 563 -15.70 3.51 7.75
CA GLN A 563 -16.29 4.63 8.47
C GLN A 563 -15.88 5.98 7.90
N TYR A 564 -16.76 6.62 7.13
CA TYR A 564 -16.54 7.98 6.62
C TYR A 564 -17.76 8.87 6.79
N THR A 565 -17.54 10.16 7.00
CA THR A 565 -18.63 11.15 6.98
C THR A 565 -18.90 11.62 5.57
N TYR A 566 -20.16 11.71 5.21
CA TYR A 566 -20.62 12.22 3.92
C TYR A 566 -21.79 13.19 4.16
N CYS A 567 -22.28 13.85 3.10
CA CYS A 567 -23.32 14.87 3.18
C CYS A 567 -22.87 16.17 3.91
N THR A 568 -23.42 17.31 3.51
CA THR A 568 -23.06 18.61 4.11
C THR A 568 -23.94 18.89 5.32
N SER A 569 -23.32 19.21 6.47
CA SER A 569 -24.04 19.72 7.63
C SER A 569 -24.69 21.06 7.32
N SER A 570 -25.94 21.21 7.75
CA SER A 570 -26.61 22.50 7.68
C SER A 570 -26.17 23.45 8.77
N VAL A 571 -26.26 24.73 8.45
CA VAL A 571 -26.15 25.81 9.42
C VAL A 571 -27.53 26.07 10.03
N THR A 572 -27.65 25.93 11.34
CA THR A 572 -28.86 26.36 12.08
C THR A 572 -29.00 27.87 12.05
N MET A 573 -30.19 28.39 12.40
CA MET A 573 -30.41 29.84 12.45
C MET A 573 -29.52 30.58 13.46
N ASN A 574 -28.98 29.88 14.46
CA ASN A 574 -28.02 30.43 15.44
C ASN A 574 -26.55 30.16 15.05
N GLY A 575 -26.27 29.75 13.79
CA GLY A 575 -24.92 29.57 13.27
C GLY A 575 -24.25 28.24 13.61
N CYS A 576 -24.95 27.32 14.30
CA CYS A 576 -24.39 26.02 14.65
C CYS A 576 -24.37 25.07 13.46
N VAL A 577 -23.25 24.37 13.28
CA VAL A 577 -23.04 23.34 12.26
C VAL A 577 -22.87 22.01 12.98
N ALA A 578 -23.95 21.24 13.07
CA ALA A 578 -23.94 19.97 13.79
C ALA A 578 -23.17 18.92 12.99
N THR A 579 -22.17 18.29 13.61
CA THR A 579 -21.31 17.30 12.95
C THR A 579 -21.42 15.95 13.64
N ILE A 580 -21.82 14.91 12.89
CA ILE A 580 -21.82 13.53 13.37
C ILE A 580 -20.45 12.90 13.17
N SER A 581 -20.02 12.12 14.15
CA SER A 581 -18.81 11.30 14.21
C SER A 581 -19.10 10.02 14.99
N ALA A 582 -18.15 9.09 15.01
CA ALA A 582 -18.24 7.91 15.86
C ALA A 582 -16.91 7.59 16.53
N VAL A 583 -16.98 6.93 17.68
CA VAL A 583 -15.81 6.51 18.47
C VAL A 583 -15.98 5.04 18.88
N GLY A 584 -14.93 4.26 18.68
CA GLY A 584 -14.89 2.82 18.98
C GLY A 584 -15.17 1.96 17.74
N THR A 585 -15.49 0.68 17.95
CA THR A 585 -15.63 -0.30 16.86
C THR A 585 -17.07 -0.79 16.72
N ALA A 586 -17.70 -0.53 15.57
CA ALA A 586 -18.99 -1.12 15.23
C ALA A 586 -18.78 -2.63 15.05
N SER A 587 -19.43 -3.46 15.86
CA SER A 587 -19.11 -4.89 15.92
C SER A 587 -20.35 -5.77 15.78
N ALA A 588 -20.18 -6.89 15.08
CA ALA A 588 -21.19 -7.91 14.92
C ALA A 588 -21.44 -8.70 16.22
N SER A 589 -20.42 -8.83 17.08
CA SER A 589 -20.47 -9.61 18.31
C SER A 589 -20.48 -8.75 19.60
N ALA A 590 -19.84 -7.59 19.63
CA ALA A 590 -19.72 -6.79 20.85
C ALA A 590 -21.07 -6.24 21.32
N ALA A 591 -21.29 -6.24 22.64
CA ALA A 591 -22.53 -5.75 23.24
C ALA A 591 -22.56 -4.23 23.48
N SER A 592 -21.42 -3.55 23.38
CA SER A 592 -21.26 -2.09 23.59
C SER A 592 -19.95 -1.61 22.94
N GLY A 593 -19.64 -0.33 23.05
CA GLY A 593 -18.33 0.21 22.68
C GLY A 593 -18.25 0.89 21.31
N TYR A 594 -19.39 1.17 20.66
CA TYR A 594 -19.43 1.99 19.44
C TYR A 594 -20.38 3.16 19.64
N THR A 595 -19.85 4.36 19.84
CA THR A 595 -20.65 5.54 20.15
C THR A 595 -20.78 6.48 18.96
N LEU A 596 -22.00 6.62 18.44
CA LEU A 596 -22.36 7.68 17.50
C LEU A 596 -22.54 8.98 18.29
N ARG A 597 -21.83 10.04 17.89
CA ARG A 597 -21.79 11.33 18.56
C ARG A 597 -22.04 12.46 17.58
N VAL A 598 -22.82 13.46 17.99
CA VAL A 598 -23.11 14.66 17.23
C VAL A 598 -22.72 15.85 18.09
N ASP A 599 -21.74 16.61 17.64
CA ASP A 599 -21.25 17.81 18.30
C ASP A 599 -21.83 19.06 17.64
N SER A 600 -21.63 20.21 18.28
CA SER A 600 -22.05 21.53 17.77
C SER A 600 -23.55 21.62 17.48
N VAL A 601 -24.38 20.86 18.20
CA VAL A 601 -25.83 21.04 18.20
C VAL A 601 -26.14 22.25 19.06
N GLU A 602 -27.21 22.98 18.75
CA GLU A 602 -27.66 24.04 19.65
C GLU A 602 -28.03 23.44 21.03
N GLY A 603 -27.63 24.12 22.09
CA GLY A 603 -27.95 23.70 23.46
C GLY A 603 -29.46 23.68 23.75
N GLN A 604 -29.87 22.76 24.61
CA GLN A 604 -31.23 22.55 25.11
C GLN A 604 -32.25 22.21 24.00
N ARG A 605 -31.79 21.56 22.93
CA ARG A 605 -32.65 21.04 21.86
C ARG A 605 -32.95 19.58 22.05
N GLN A 606 -34.11 19.13 21.53
CA GLN A 606 -34.45 17.73 21.46
C GLN A 606 -33.99 17.18 20.10
N GLY A 607 -33.32 16.03 20.11
CA GLY A 607 -32.83 15.37 18.90
C GLY A 607 -32.73 13.86 19.04
N LEU A 608 -32.41 13.19 17.95
CA LEU A 608 -32.17 11.76 17.88
C LEU A 608 -31.20 11.44 16.75
N ILE A 609 -30.55 10.28 16.85
CA ILE A 609 -29.77 9.69 15.77
C ILE A 609 -30.64 8.62 15.12
N PHE A 610 -30.58 8.49 13.80
CA PHE A 610 -31.25 7.44 13.04
C PHE A 610 -30.28 6.85 12.02
N TYR A 611 -30.51 5.61 11.60
CA TYR A 611 -29.65 4.93 10.63
C TYR A 611 -30.46 4.08 9.64
N GLY A 612 -29.84 3.69 8.52
CA GLY A 612 -30.36 2.80 7.50
C GLY A 612 -29.31 1.78 7.05
N ILE A 613 -29.72 0.83 6.21
CA ILE A 613 -28.86 -0.25 5.66
C ILE A 613 -28.90 -0.33 4.12
N ASP A 614 -29.72 0.50 3.47
CA ASP A 614 -29.97 0.44 2.01
C ASP A 614 -29.12 1.45 1.22
N GLY A 615 -28.12 2.03 1.88
CA GLY A 615 -27.16 2.99 1.33
C GLY A 615 -27.54 4.45 1.50
N GLN A 616 -26.83 5.28 0.74
CA GLN A 616 -26.85 6.73 0.85
C GLN A 616 -27.91 7.37 -0.05
N LEU A 617 -28.28 8.60 0.32
CA LEU A 617 -29.20 9.44 -0.42
C LEU A 617 -28.75 10.91 -0.30
N ALA A 618 -29.32 11.81 -1.10
CA ALA A 618 -29.19 13.24 -0.88
C ALA A 618 -30.49 13.94 -1.33
N LEU A 619 -31.50 13.96 -0.46
CA LEU A 619 -32.76 14.65 -0.72
C LEU A 619 -32.87 15.92 0.12
N PRO A 620 -33.25 17.07 -0.45
CA PRO A 620 -33.57 18.26 0.35
C PRO A 620 -34.59 17.93 1.44
N TRP A 621 -34.26 18.24 2.69
CA TRP A 621 -35.07 17.87 3.86
C TRP A 621 -36.46 18.52 3.83
N PHE A 622 -36.50 19.75 3.31
CA PHE A 622 -37.70 20.54 3.07
C PHE A 622 -37.40 21.64 2.05
N SER A 623 -38.43 22.15 1.38
CA SER A 623 -38.28 23.32 0.50
C SER A 623 -37.75 24.53 1.28
N GLY A 624 -36.63 25.10 0.83
CA GLY A 624 -35.96 26.23 1.48
C GLY A 624 -35.07 25.87 2.68
N SER A 625 -34.97 24.60 3.05
CA SER A 625 -33.98 24.13 4.04
C SER A 625 -32.60 24.00 3.40
N THR A 626 -31.54 24.28 4.16
CA THR A 626 -30.14 23.99 3.79
C THR A 626 -29.74 22.55 4.13
N SER A 627 -30.67 21.72 4.59
CA SER A 627 -30.45 20.34 5.02
C SER A 627 -30.78 19.31 3.96
N TYR A 628 -30.01 18.24 3.95
CA TYR A 628 -30.24 17.06 3.13
C TYR A 628 -30.48 15.85 4.03
N LEU A 629 -31.54 15.10 3.72
CA LEU A 629 -31.72 13.74 4.20
C LEU A 629 -30.78 12.84 3.42
N CYS A 630 -29.83 12.24 4.15
CA CYS A 630 -28.69 11.57 3.53
C CYS A 630 -28.66 10.05 3.76
N VAL A 631 -29.63 9.53 4.52
CA VAL A 631 -29.80 8.10 4.78
C VAL A 631 -31.03 7.60 4.02
N LYS A 632 -30.87 6.54 3.22
CA LYS A 632 -31.97 5.96 2.44
C LYS A 632 -32.89 5.12 3.34
N SER A 633 -34.19 5.15 3.06
CA SER A 633 -35.18 4.32 3.76
C SER A 633 -35.05 2.84 3.37
N PRO A 634 -35.33 1.89 4.28
CA PRO A 634 -35.92 2.07 5.61
C PRO A 634 -34.91 2.59 6.64
N VAL A 635 -35.41 3.37 7.61
CA VAL A 635 -34.58 3.92 8.70
C VAL A 635 -35.06 3.48 10.07
N GLN A 636 -34.12 3.18 10.96
CA GLN A 636 -34.32 2.88 12.37
C GLN A 636 -33.92 4.09 13.22
N ARG A 637 -34.75 4.45 14.20
CA ARG A 637 -34.48 5.56 15.12
C ARG A 637 -33.91 5.05 16.43
N LEU A 638 -32.87 5.71 16.92
CA LEU A 638 -32.41 5.55 18.29
C LEU A 638 -33.27 6.41 19.24
N PRO A 639 -33.28 6.09 20.55
CA PRO A 639 -34.04 6.87 21.53
C PRO A 639 -33.65 8.35 21.55
N ALA A 640 -34.66 9.23 21.56
CA ALA A 640 -34.46 10.67 21.61
C ALA A 640 -33.69 11.12 22.86
N GLN A 641 -32.97 12.24 22.74
CA GLN A 641 -32.19 12.89 23.79
C GLN A 641 -32.36 14.40 23.75
N SER A 642 -32.12 15.03 24.90
CA SER A 642 -31.76 16.45 24.93
C SER A 642 -30.29 16.61 24.58
N SER A 643 -29.94 17.65 23.83
CA SER A 643 -28.56 18.00 23.52
C SER A 643 -27.77 18.54 24.72
N GLY A 644 -28.42 18.84 25.85
CA GLY A 644 -27.74 19.49 26.98
C GLY A 644 -27.18 20.87 26.59
N GLY A 645 -26.10 21.33 27.22
CA GLY A 645 -25.46 22.61 26.86
C GLY A 645 -26.29 23.86 27.18
N VAL A 646 -25.85 25.00 26.64
CA VAL A 646 -26.43 26.34 26.88
C VAL A 646 -27.30 26.77 25.69
N LEU A 647 -28.55 27.17 25.97
CA LEU A 647 -29.50 27.64 24.96
C LEU A 647 -28.90 28.79 24.12
N GLY A 648 -29.10 28.76 22.81
CA GLY A 648 -28.60 29.78 21.88
C GLY A 648 -27.09 29.68 21.57
N THR A 649 -26.40 28.65 22.06
CA THR A 649 -24.99 28.38 21.76
C THR A 649 -24.82 26.99 21.15
N CYS A 650 -23.72 26.76 20.43
CA CYS A 650 -23.40 25.48 19.79
C CYS A 650 -22.67 24.50 20.74
N SER A 651 -23.10 24.45 22.00
CA SER A 651 -22.49 23.62 23.05
C SER A 651 -23.23 22.31 23.32
N GLY A 652 -24.29 22.03 22.55
CA GLY A 652 -25.10 20.83 22.69
C GLY A 652 -24.48 19.62 21.99
N VAL A 653 -24.73 18.44 22.55
CA VAL A 653 -24.19 17.16 22.10
C VAL A 653 -25.27 16.08 22.13
N LEU A 654 -25.35 15.26 21.09
CA LEU A 654 -26.18 14.05 21.06
C LEU A 654 -25.25 12.82 20.97
N ALA A 655 -25.30 11.89 21.92
CA ALA A 655 -24.46 10.68 21.87
C ALA A 655 -25.23 9.40 22.21
N ARG A 656 -24.96 8.31 21.49
CA ARG A 656 -25.55 6.98 21.74
C ARG A 656 -24.56 5.87 21.42
N ASP A 657 -24.48 4.89 22.31
CA ASP A 657 -23.82 3.61 22.01
C ASP A 657 -24.74 2.76 21.11
N TRP A 658 -24.32 2.60 19.87
CA TRP A 658 -25.05 1.88 18.84
C TRP A 658 -24.96 0.36 19.02
N ASN A 659 -23.80 -0.18 19.44
CA ASN A 659 -23.66 -1.61 19.77
C ASN A 659 -24.62 -1.98 20.90
N LEU A 660 -24.69 -1.14 21.93
CA LEU A 660 -25.61 -1.33 23.06
C LEU A 660 -27.07 -1.21 22.64
N PHE A 661 -27.40 -0.31 21.72
CA PHE A 661 -28.74 -0.23 21.15
C PHE A 661 -29.12 -1.51 20.40
N MET A 662 -28.23 -2.02 19.54
CA MET A 662 -28.46 -3.23 18.76
C MET A 662 -28.60 -4.47 19.64
N ALA A 663 -27.74 -4.60 20.65
CA ALA A 663 -27.79 -5.71 21.61
C ALA A 663 -29.11 -5.75 22.40
N ASN A 664 -29.69 -4.59 22.71
CA ASN A 664 -30.94 -4.48 23.46
C ASN A 664 -32.20 -4.42 22.56
N THR A 665 -32.05 -4.40 21.23
CA THR A 665 -33.17 -4.25 20.30
C THR A 665 -33.13 -5.34 19.22
N PRO A 666 -33.56 -6.58 19.53
CA PRO A 666 -33.47 -7.71 18.59
C PRO A 666 -34.27 -7.54 17.29
N SER A 667 -35.25 -6.64 17.27
CA SER A 667 -36.06 -6.31 16.09
C SER A 667 -35.54 -5.09 15.30
N ALA A 668 -34.38 -4.55 15.67
CA ALA A 668 -33.80 -3.41 14.98
C ALA A 668 -33.37 -3.77 13.55
N LEU A 669 -33.40 -2.79 12.64
CA LEU A 669 -32.89 -2.93 11.29
C LEU A 669 -31.41 -3.33 11.32
N GLY A 670 -31.03 -4.35 10.54
CA GLY A 670 -29.66 -4.91 10.54
C GLY A 670 -29.42 -6.05 11.53
N GLN A 671 -30.48 -6.72 12.01
CA GLN A 671 -30.39 -7.97 12.78
C GLN A 671 -30.75 -9.19 11.91
N PRO A 672 -30.03 -10.32 12.01
CA PRO A 672 -28.82 -10.52 12.81
C PRO A 672 -27.65 -9.67 12.28
N ARG A 673 -26.75 -9.26 13.18
CA ARG A 673 -25.54 -8.54 12.80
C ARG A 673 -24.56 -9.48 12.10
N ILE A 674 -24.11 -9.09 10.91
CA ILE A 674 -23.18 -9.86 10.07
C ILE A 674 -21.91 -9.04 9.87
N VAL A 675 -20.74 -9.65 10.00
CA VAL A 675 -19.45 -9.00 9.70
C VAL A 675 -19.45 -8.54 8.24
N GLY A 676 -18.99 -7.32 7.98
CA GLY A 676 -19.04 -6.71 6.64
C GLY A 676 -20.38 -6.06 6.28
N GLN A 677 -21.40 -6.10 7.15
CA GLN A 677 -22.65 -5.38 6.93
C GLN A 677 -22.47 -3.87 7.17
N THR A 678 -22.97 -3.06 6.23
CA THR A 678 -22.80 -1.60 6.24
C THR A 678 -24.04 -0.85 6.73
N PHE A 679 -23.81 0.34 7.27
CA PHE A 679 -24.81 1.19 7.90
C PHE A 679 -24.54 2.67 7.60
N ASP A 680 -25.61 3.44 7.46
CA ASP A 680 -25.54 4.89 7.25
C ASP A 680 -26.35 5.59 8.35
N ALA A 681 -25.74 6.48 9.14
CA ALA A 681 -26.37 7.20 10.25
C ALA A 681 -26.35 8.72 10.09
N GLN A 682 -27.40 9.38 10.58
CA GLN A 682 -27.56 10.84 10.57
C GLN A 682 -28.33 11.30 11.80
N ALA A 683 -28.14 12.54 12.21
CA ALA A 683 -28.87 13.13 13.32
C ALA A 683 -29.97 14.08 12.87
N TRP A 684 -31.09 14.02 13.59
CA TRP A 684 -32.19 14.97 13.50
C TRP A 684 -32.30 15.72 14.81
N PHE A 685 -32.56 17.02 14.76
CA PHE A 685 -32.79 17.82 15.96
C PHE A 685 -33.73 19.00 15.69
N ARG A 686 -34.33 19.50 16.78
CA ARG A 686 -35.20 20.68 16.71
C ARG A 686 -34.39 21.96 16.52
N ASP A 687 -34.84 22.75 15.55
CA ASP A 687 -34.36 24.09 15.25
C ASP A 687 -35.60 24.92 14.92
N PRO A 688 -36.36 25.39 15.93
CA PRO A 688 -37.68 25.98 15.74
C PRO A 688 -37.74 27.10 14.68
N PRO A 689 -36.72 27.97 14.53
CA PRO A 689 -36.68 29.00 13.50
C PRO A 689 -36.40 28.49 12.07
N SER A 690 -35.93 27.26 11.88
CA SER A 690 -35.62 26.71 10.56
C SER A 690 -36.88 26.32 9.74
N PRO A 691 -36.79 26.22 8.41
CA PRO A 691 -37.82 25.58 7.59
C PRO A 691 -38.11 24.17 8.11
N LYS A 692 -39.39 23.81 8.29
CA LYS A 692 -39.84 22.56 8.94
C LYS A 692 -39.50 22.45 10.44
N THR A 693 -39.05 23.52 11.10
CA THR A 693 -38.72 23.60 12.54
C THR A 693 -37.64 22.63 13.02
N THR A 694 -36.89 22.05 12.08
CA THR A 694 -35.97 20.93 12.30
C THR A 694 -34.81 20.99 11.33
N ASN A 695 -33.67 20.45 11.76
CA ASN A 695 -32.43 20.47 11.01
C ASN A 695 -31.75 19.09 11.05
N LEU A 696 -30.83 18.84 10.13
CA LEU A 696 -30.06 17.60 10.03
C LEU A 696 -28.55 17.87 10.07
N SER A 697 -27.79 16.95 10.66
CA SER A 697 -26.32 16.95 10.54
C SER A 697 -25.88 16.43 9.15
N ASN A 698 -24.58 16.43 8.88
CA ASN A 698 -23.97 15.47 7.94
C ASN A 698 -24.29 14.02 8.37
N ALA A 699 -23.89 13.06 7.56
CA ALA A 699 -24.11 11.63 7.81
C ALA A 699 -22.77 10.88 7.95
N ILE A 700 -22.81 9.67 8.48
CA ILE A 700 -21.66 8.79 8.64
C ILE A 700 -22.00 7.38 8.16
N HIS A 701 -21.14 6.83 7.32
CA HIS A 701 -21.12 5.43 6.92
C HIS A 701 -20.30 4.63 7.95
N PHE A 702 -20.61 3.35 8.19
CA PHE A 702 -19.79 2.42 8.97
C PHE A 702 -20.14 0.96 8.66
N THR A 703 -19.19 0.05 8.85
CA THR A 703 -19.38 -1.41 8.64
C THR A 703 -19.05 -2.18 9.89
N LEU A 704 -19.70 -3.33 10.08
CA LEU A 704 -19.48 -4.18 11.25
C LEU A 704 -18.19 -4.98 11.13
N ALA A 705 -17.30 -4.74 12.08
CA ALA A 705 -16.17 -5.60 12.40
C ALA A 705 -16.65 -6.89 13.14
N PRO A 706 -15.78 -7.91 13.26
CA PRO A 706 -16.03 -9.11 14.07
C PRO A 706 -16.58 -8.84 15.48
#